data_AF-A0AAQ3M3W5-F1
#
_entry.id   AF-A0AAQ3M3W5-F1
#
_cell.length_a   1.000
_cell.length_b   1.000
_cell.length_c   1.000
_cell.angle_alpha   90.00
_cell.angle_beta   90.00
_cell.angle_gamma   90.00
#
_symmetry.space_group_name_H-M   'P 1'
#
loop_
_entity.id
_entity.type
_entity.pdbx_description
1 polymer ?
#
loop_
_entity_poly.entity_id
_entity_poly.type
_entity_poly.pdbx_seq_one_letter_code
_entity_poly.pdbx_strand_id
1 'polypeptide(L)'
;MVEITGTLLFPSEGEMAGQFDEYDCYIESLRKDEYPMLENGIYLDHAGTTLYSKTLMDNFHAEMMASLMGNPHSSSPASQKSTQLVENIRAELLQFFNADPEHFDLVFTSNATAAIKLVMEAFRTRDEGFFFGYHVDSHTSLVGLREVASEQRCFETDDQVYQWLAENRDDYHQKQLLAFPAQSNLNGRRLPRDLCKISKKFRTVYTLLDAAAFASTSVLDLEDHDVAPDFTVVSLTKIFGFPDLGALIVRKEVTHLFQNCRYFGGGTVDMVVCLKEQWHAPKSGPLHERLEDGTLPIHSIMALKSALQAHRKLFRSQMQVARHTMFLAKMLYERISQMKHGNGTPVCSVYKHVTSTYDDHHTQGPIVAFNLRDSRSNWISNAEVEKLASVKNISIRTGGCCNPGGLASALQLQPWEMRENFSAGYRCGGENDVWNGRPTGVIRVSFGAMSTKSDIEEFIQFIDEFFVDKTIEKLNAPSQELLADPLEQRFHVESLTVYPIKSCAGWQVPENTSWDIAPEGLAWDREWCVVHQASGKALSQKQIPAMALIRPMFNFKTGMLQITAPECVSLIVPLSKDPSQFGNPHLTSGTTNVCGEPVKAQIYKSSVVADFFTKALGVPCTLARFPASTFTSSTRHSKLHLQGLRQDTNAPLPILLSNESPILTISRSSLNRLNEQIKLRGGKAVHPSVFRANIVLSESPFLPPGHEQPWAEDNWQGILISSFEKPTSLIKAPVKSVSEMAAAKGTSPFATFLIIGPTCFFLGILFALFPYDYNVLWTAPPVDPANPLVDPRESYFLLQENHLKFLHASPPLISRILHIVIGTGLLGFIMKLYKPSEANMLFDGASLALYMCGITVYIANIVKGLRMVTAGQYGASPLQPGEKITDKLMDGTDAEYVGREDSLRVMAASNTICALVLVGVLVLQAGEWYAQRKEAQEIEEMDKVRDEKRKEKAKESGKKKQ
;
A
#
# COMPACT_ATOMS: atom_id res chain seq x y z
N MET A 1 6.67 9.19 -53.38
CA MET A 1 7.81 10.13 -53.39
C MET A 1 7.29 11.55 -53.14
N VAL A 2 7.26 11.94 -51.88
CA VAL A 2 7.45 13.32 -51.41
C VAL A 2 8.40 13.13 -50.23
N GLU A 3 9.68 13.41 -50.43
CA GLU A 3 10.71 13.36 -49.38
C GLU A 3 10.41 14.45 -48.35
N ILE A 4 10.20 14.06 -47.09
CA ILE A 4 10.29 14.96 -45.94
C ILE A 4 11.64 14.68 -45.29
N THR A 5 12.71 15.18 -45.92
CA THR A 5 14.02 15.33 -45.29
C THR A 5 14.08 16.73 -44.65
N GLY A 6 13.37 16.88 -43.53
CA GLY A 6 13.36 18.10 -42.75
C GLY A 6 14.19 17.94 -41.48
N THR A 7 15.43 18.44 -41.49
CA THR A 7 16.17 18.75 -40.26
C THR A 7 15.33 19.75 -39.47
N LEU A 8 14.70 19.31 -38.38
CA LEU A 8 13.83 20.14 -37.54
C LEU A 8 14.68 21.24 -36.88
N LEU A 9 14.62 22.44 -37.44
CA LEU A 9 15.02 23.68 -36.76
C LEU A 9 14.06 23.87 -35.57
N PHE A 10 14.61 23.91 -34.36
CA PHE A 10 13.85 24.24 -33.15
C PHE A 10 13.27 25.66 -33.25
N PRO A 11 11.99 25.88 -32.86
CA PRO A 11 11.42 27.23 -32.78
C PRO A 11 12.19 28.11 -31.79
N SER A 12 12.05 29.43 -31.92
CA SER A 12 12.65 30.39 -30.99
C SER A 12 12.14 30.18 -29.54
N GLU A 13 12.98 30.45 -28.53
CA GLU A 13 12.66 30.19 -27.10
C GLU A 13 11.32 30.82 -26.65
N GLY A 14 10.94 31.98 -27.20
CA GLY A 14 9.69 32.67 -26.89
C GLY A 14 8.43 32.02 -27.47
N GLU A 15 8.51 31.40 -28.65
CA GLU A 15 7.39 30.66 -29.26
C GLU A 15 7.19 29.29 -28.60
N MET A 16 8.27 28.67 -28.13
CA MET A 16 8.20 27.41 -27.38
C MET A 16 7.51 27.58 -26.02
N ALA A 17 7.83 28.65 -25.27
CA ALA A 17 7.24 28.89 -23.95
C ALA A 17 5.70 28.99 -23.99
N GLY A 18 5.14 29.72 -24.97
CA GLY A 18 3.70 29.86 -25.14
C GLY A 18 2.97 28.54 -25.47
N GLN A 19 3.59 27.65 -26.25
CA GLN A 19 3.03 26.32 -26.54
C GLN A 19 3.06 25.37 -25.33
N PHE A 20 4.08 25.48 -24.47
CA PHE A 20 4.15 24.70 -23.23
C PHE A 20 3.12 25.17 -22.21
N ASP A 21 2.92 26.48 -22.06
CA ASP A 21 1.88 27.04 -21.20
C ASP A 21 0.48 26.57 -21.65
N GLU A 22 0.20 26.61 -22.96
CA GLU A 22 -1.08 26.15 -23.50
C GLU A 22 -1.33 24.66 -23.21
N TYR A 23 -0.31 23.80 -23.42
CA TYR A 23 -0.46 22.37 -23.16
C TYR A 23 -0.57 22.06 -21.66
N ASP A 24 0.18 22.74 -20.80
CA ASP A 24 0.07 22.58 -19.34
C ASP A 24 -1.34 22.97 -18.84
N CYS A 25 -1.89 24.10 -19.30
CA CYS A 25 -3.27 24.48 -19.00
C CYS A 25 -4.29 23.46 -19.49
N TYR A 26 -4.07 22.87 -20.67
CA TYR A 26 -4.90 21.76 -21.16
C TYR A 26 -4.83 20.55 -20.23
N ILE A 27 -3.63 20.15 -19.78
CA ILE A 27 -3.46 19.04 -18.83
C ILE A 27 -4.09 19.34 -17.48
N GLU A 28 -3.96 20.58 -16.98
CA GLU A 28 -4.57 21.00 -15.72
C GLU A 28 -6.10 20.93 -15.77
N SER A 29 -6.70 21.38 -16.88
CA SER A 29 -8.15 21.22 -17.10
C SER A 29 -8.55 19.75 -17.21
N LEU A 30 -7.81 18.96 -18.00
CA LEU A 30 -8.06 17.54 -18.21
C LEU A 30 -7.97 16.75 -16.90
N ARG A 31 -7.04 17.12 -16.01
CA ARG A 31 -6.83 16.45 -14.72
C ARG A 31 -8.07 16.48 -13.83
N LYS A 32 -8.83 17.57 -13.84
CA LYS A 32 -10.05 17.72 -13.02
C LYS A 32 -11.09 16.66 -13.34
N ASP A 33 -11.22 16.30 -14.62
CA ASP A 33 -12.21 15.33 -15.09
C ASP A 33 -11.66 13.89 -15.11
N GLU A 34 -10.40 13.71 -15.51
CA GLU A 34 -9.82 12.39 -15.76
C GLU A 34 -9.09 11.79 -14.56
N TYR A 35 -8.65 12.62 -13.61
CA TYR A 35 -7.85 12.22 -12.46
C TYR A 35 -8.39 12.82 -11.14
N PRO A 36 -9.66 12.58 -10.78
CA PRO A 36 -10.29 13.19 -9.60
C PRO A 36 -9.59 12.84 -8.28
N MET A 37 -8.88 11.71 -8.21
CA MET A 37 -8.07 11.32 -7.04
C MET A 37 -6.89 12.26 -6.76
N LEU A 38 -6.53 13.16 -7.68
CA LEU A 38 -5.50 14.17 -7.50
C LEU A 38 -6.05 15.52 -6.99
N GLU A 39 -7.36 15.66 -6.74
CA GLU A 39 -7.96 16.95 -6.35
C GLU A 39 -7.32 17.59 -5.11
N ASN A 40 -6.86 16.77 -4.16
CA ASN A 40 -6.30 17.24 -2.88
C ASN A 40 -4.84 16.84 -2.65
N GLY A 41 -4.13 16.37 -3.68
CA GLY A 41 -2.78 15.83 -3.49
C GLY A 41 -1.92 15.82 -4.75
N ILE A 42 -0.61 15.81 -4.53
CA ILE A 42 0.39 15.83 -5.57
C ILE A 42 0.99 14.45 -5.73
N TYR A 43 1.13 13.97 -6.96
CA TYR A 43 1.76 12.69 -7.26
C TYR A 43 3.02 12.87 -8.13
N LEU A 44 4.18 12.54 -7.56
CA LEU A 44 5.50 12.72 -8.17
C LEU A 44 6.30 11.40 -8.21
N ASP A 45 5.63 10.24 -8.14
CA ASP A 45 6.24 8.90 -8.18
C ASP A 45 5.94 8.12 -9.48
N HIS A 46 5.78 8.83 -10.60
CA HIS A 46 5.45 8.25 -11.91
C HIS A 46 6.47 7.24 -12.46
N ALA A 47 7.74 7.30 -12.05
CA ALA A 47 8.74 6.30 -12.44
C ALA A 47 8.55 4.96 -11.70
N GLY A 48 7.88 4.96 -10.54
CA GLY A 48 7.48 3.76 -9.83
C GLY A 48 6.27 3.11 -10.50
N THR A 49 5.15 3.84 -10.51
CA THR A 49 3.93 3.52 -11.26
C THR A 49 3.24 4.81 -11.66
N THR A 50 2.52 4.83 -12.78
CA THR A 50 1.69 5.98 -13.12
C THR A 50 0.22 5.72 -12.74
N LEU A 51 -0.64 6.72 -12.94
CA LEU A 51 -2.06 6.65 -12.60
C LEU A 51 -2.91 6.38 -13.84
N TYR A 52 -3.98 5.61 -13.68
CA TYR A 52 -4.96 5.34 -14.73
C TYR A 52 -5.98 6.49 -14.83
N SER A 53 -6.50 6.76 -16.04
CA SER A 53 -7.53 7.77 -16.25
C SER A 53 -8.94 7.21 -16.04
N LYS A 54 -9.88 8.11 -15.74
CA LYS A 54 -11.31 7.78 -15.69
C LYS A 54 -11.82 7.24 -17.02
N THR A 55 -11.50 7.89 -18.15
CA THR A 55 -11.91 7.43 -19.49
C THR A 55 -11.43 6.00 -19.78
N LEU A 56 -10.22 5.63 -19.36
CA LEU A 56 -9.72 4.26 -19.50
C LEU A 56 -10.64 3.27 -18.78
N MET A 57 -10.93 3.54 -17.51
CA MET A 57 -11.74 2.65 -16.68
C MET A 57 -13.19 2.56 -17.16
N ASP A 58 -13.78 3.67 -17.59
CA ASP A 58 -15.14 3.72 -18.12
C ASP A 58 -15.25 2.88 -19.42
N ASN A 59 -14.28 3.02 -20.33
CA ASN A 59 -14.23 2.23 -21.57
C ASN A 59 -14.06 0.74 -21.29
N PHE A 60 -13.14 0.39 -20.38
CA PHE A 60 -12.89 -1.00 -20.00
C PHE A 60 -14.12 -1.63 -19.35
N HIS A 61 -14.78 -0.90 -18.43
CA HIS A 61 -16.02 -1.34 -17.81
C HIS A 61 -17.11 -1.64 -18.84
N ALA A 62 -17.35 -0.70 -19.77
CA ALA A 62 -18.34 -0.87 -20.82
C ALA A 62 -18.03 -2.08 -21.72
N GLU A 63 -16.76 -2.25 -22.12
CA GLU A 63 -16.34 -3.38 -22.97
C GLU A 63 -16.48 -4.74 -22.27
N MET A 64 -16.13 -4.79 -20.98
CA MET A 64 -16.25 -6.00 -20.16
C MET A 64 -17.72 -6.41 -19.97
N MET A 65 -18.62 -5.46 -19.72
CA MET A 65 -20.06 -5.75 -19.56
C MET A 65 -20.74 -6.16 -20.87
N ALA A 66 -20.23 -5.69 -22.02
CA ALA A 66 -20.77 -5.99 -23.33
C ALA A 66 -20.22 -7.28 -23.97
N SER A 67 -19.14 -7.85 -23.42
CA SER A 67 -18.40 -8.94 -24.09
C SER A 67 -18.46 -10.26 -23.32
N LEU A 68 -19.08 -11.27 -23.91
CA LEU A 68 -18.91 -12.66 -23.48
C LEU A 68 -17.53 -13.18 -23.96
N MET A 69 -16.63 -13.43 -23.01
CA MET A 69 -15.27 -13.90 -23.27
C MET A 69 -15.09 -15.32 -22.73
N GLY A 70 -14.45 -16.19 -23.53
CA GLY A 70 -14.15 -17.57 -23.16
C GLY A 70 -12.65 -17.82 -22.98
N ASN A 71 -12.28 -19.01 -22.51
CA ASN A 71 -10.88 -19.44 -22.48
C ASN A 71 -10.35 -19.59 -23.93
N PRO A 72 -9.27 -18.92 -24.34
CA PRO A 72 -8.68 -18.95 -25.69
C PRO A 72 -8.27 -20.36 -26.15
N HIS A 73 -8.10 -21.30 -25.22
CA HIS A 73 -7.76 -22.70 -25.50
C HIS A 73 -8.96 -23.59 -25.86
N SER A 74 -10.18 -23.03 -25.94
CA SER A 74 -11.38 -23.76 -26.36
C SER A 74 -11.87 -23.29 -27.74
N SER A 75 -12.67 -24.11 -28.43
CA SER A 75 -13.19 -23.77 -29.77
C SER A 75 -14.53 -23.03 -29.76
N SER A 76 -15.02 -22.60 -28.58
CA SER A 76 -16.31 -21.91 -28.47
C SER A 76 -16.27 -20.52 -29.14
N PRO A 77 -17.42 -19.97 -29.59
CA PRO A 77 -17.46 -18.61 -30.14
C PRO A 77 -16.88 -17.55 -29.19
N ALA A 78 -17.15 -17.68 -27.88
CA ALA A 78 -16.60 -16.78 -26.86
C ALA A 78 -15.08 -16.90 -26.74
N SER A 79 -14.54 -18.10 -26.93
CA SER A 79 -13.10 -18.38 -26.93
C SER A 79 -12.40 -17.82 -28.17
N GLN A 80 -12.98 -18.02 -29.35
CA GLN A 80 -12.47 -17.44 -30.60
C GLN A 80 -12.44 -15.91 -30.54
N LYS A 81 -13.48 -15.29 -29.95
CA LYS A 81 -13.51 -13.86 -29.69
C LYS A 81 -12.38 -13.41 -28.77
N SER A 82 -12.07 -14.18 -27.72
CA SER A 82 -10.92 -13.91 -26.84
C SER A 82 -9.60 -13.97 -27.60
N THR A 83 -9.38 -15.00 -28.41
CA THR A 83 -8.16 -15.16 -29.21
C THR A 83 -8.01 -13.99 -30.18
N GLN A 84 -9.05 -13.66 -30.94
CA GLN A 84 -9.00 -12.55 -31.90
C GLN A 84 -8.76 -11.19 -31.23
N LEU A 85 -9.35 -10.97 -30.04
CA LEU A 85 -9.11 -9.75 -29.27
C LEU A 85 -7.64 -9.63 -28.86
N VAL A 86 -7.05 -10.72 -28.35
CA VAL A 86 -5.63 -10.74 -27.95
C VAL A 86 -4.72 -10.46 -29.16
N GLU A 87 -4.96 -11.11 -30.30
CA GLU A 87 -4.18 -10.88 -31.54
C GLU A 87 -4.26 -9.43 -32.03
N ASN A 88 -5.47 -8.85 -32.06
CA ASN A 88 -5.65 -7.47 -32.49
C ASN A 88 -4.90 -6.49 -31.56
N ILE A 89 -5.00 -6.70 -30.25
CA ILE A 89 -4.34 -5.82 -29.27
C ILE A 89 -2.82 -5.98 -29.31
N ARG A 90 -2.32 -7.19 -29.60
CA ARG A 90 -0.89 -7.42 -29.86
C ARG A 90 -0.39 -6.59 -31.04
N ALA A 91 -1.13 -6.61 -32.15
CA ALA A 91 -0.80 -5.79 -33.33
C ALA A 91 -0.87 -4.29 -33.03
N GLU A 92 -1.91 -3.82 -32.32
CA GLU A 92 -2.03 -2.42 -31.90
C GLU A 92 -0.87 -1.98 -30.99
N LEU A 93 -0.39 -2.86 -30.11
CA LEU A 93 0.74 -2.58 -29.22
C LEU A 93 2.07 -2.56 -29.97
N LEU A 94 2.28 -3.48 -30.92
CA LEU A 94 3.44 -3.44 -31.82
C LEU A 94 3.47 -2.12 -32.61
N GLN A 95 2.33 -1.72 -33.17
CA GLN A 95 2.19 -0.43 -33.86
C GLN A 95 2.47 0.77 -32.93
N PHE A 96 2.06 0.71 -31.66
CA PHE A 96 2.34 1.78 -30.69
C PHE A 96 3.86 2.01 -30.48
N PHE A 97 4.68 0.98 -30.68
CA PHE A 97 6.14 1.05 -30.58
C PHE A 97 6.85 1.12 -31.95
N ASN A 98 6.10 1.34 -33.04
CA ASN A 98 6.60 1.27 -34.42
C ASN A 98 7.35 -0.04 -34.73
N ALA A 99 6.96 -1.15 -34.09
CA ALA A 99 7.59 -2.45 -34.33
C ALA A 99 6.80 -3.20 -35.40
N ASP A 100 7.40 -3.44 -36.57
CA ASP A 100 6.77 -4.17 -37.66
C ASP A 100 6.54 -5.66 -37.27
N PRO A 101 5.29 -6.17 -37.30
CA PRO A 101 5.00 -7.58 -37.05
C PRO A 101 5.69 -8.55 -38.00
N GLU A 102 6.25 -8.12 -39.14
CA GLU A 102 7.09 -8.97 -39.99
C GLU A 102 8.42 -9.31 -39.30
N HIS A 103 9.02 -8.34 -38.60
CA HIS A 103 10.35 -8.43 -38.00
C HIS A 103 10.33 -8.67 -36.49
N PHE A 104 9.24 -8.34 -35.81
CA PHE A 104 9.10 -8.47 -34.37
C PHE A 104 7.92 -9.37 -33.99
N ASP A 105 8.07 -10.04 -32.86
CA ASP A 105 6.98 -10.72 -32.16
C ASP A 105 6.82 -10.11 -30.76
N LEU A 106 5.62 -10.20 -30.19
CA LEU A 106 5.30 -9.62 -28.89
C LEU A 106 4.68 -10.67 -27.97
N VAL A 107 5.34 -10.87 -26.84
CA VAL A 107 4.93 -11.81 -25.79
C VAL A 107 4.36 -11.03 -24.61
N PHE A 108 3.11 -11.28 -24.25
CA PHE A 108 2.53 -10.68 -23.05
C PHE A 108 3.09 -11.34 -21.79
N THR A 109 3.38 -10.52 -20.78
CA THR A 109 3.96 -10.98 -19.51
C THR A 109 3.29 -10.29 -18.34
N SER A 110 3.40 -10.84 -17.13
CA SER A 110 2.79 -10.24 -15.94
C SER A 110 3.41 -8.90 -15.54
N ASN A 111 4.65 -8.62 -15.97
CA ASN A 111 5.36 -7.35 -15.79
C ASN A 111 6.73 -7.41 -16.50
N ALA A 112 7.45 -6.28 -16.54
CA ALA A 112 8.80 -6.20 -17.11
C ALA A 112 9.81 -7.20 -16.51
N THR A 113 9.70 -7.52 -15.22
CA THR A 113 10.60 -8.52 -14.59
C THR A 113 10.33 -9.93 -15.14
N ALA A 114 9.07 -10.28 -15.41
CA ALA A 114 8.73 -11.56 -16.04
C ALA A 114 9.26 -11.64 -17.48
N ALA A 115 9.17 -10.55 -18.26
CA ALA A 115 9.78 -10.47 -19.58
C ALA A 115 11.31 -10.66 -19.55
N ILE A 116 12.00 -10.02 -18.61
CA ILE A 116 13.45 -10.20 -18.40
C ILE A 116 13.78 -11.67 -18.05
N LYS A 117 12.96 -12.32 -17.23
CA LYS A 117 13.14 -13.75 -16.90
C LYS A 117 12.95 -14.66 -18.11
N LEU A 118 11.99 -14.37 -19.01
CA LEU A 118 11.85 -15.13 -20.25
C LEU A 118 13.11 -15.04 -21.12
N VAL A 119 13.73 -13.86 -21.21
CA VAL A 119 15.01 -13.72 -21.91
C VAL A 119 16.09 -14.55 -21.22
N MET A 120 16.18 -14.51 -19.89
CA MET A 120 17.10 -15.37 -19.12
C MET A 120 16.89 -16.86 -19.41
N GLU A 121 15.65 -17.33 -19.55
CA GLU A 121 15.34 -18.71 -19.94
C GLU A 121 15.92 -19.11 -21.30
N ALA A 122 16.00 -18.18 -22.25
CA ALA A 122 16.58 -18.42 -23.57
C ALA A 122 18.10 -18.68 -23.54
N PHE A 123 18.79 -18.19 -22.50
CA PHE A 123 20.25 -18.33 -22.37
C PHE A 123 20.66 -19.41 -21.37
N ARG A 124 19.93 -19.58 -20.26
CA ARG A 124 20.37 -20.45 -19.15
C ARG A 124 20.37 -21.95 -19.46
N THR A 125 19.59 -22.39 -20.44
CA THR A 125 19.39 -23.82 -20.72
C THR A 125 20.47 -24.43 -21.63
N ARG A 126 21.47 -23.61 -21.99
CA ARG A 126 22.61 -23.98 -22.82
C ARG A 126 23.71 -24.61 -21.96
N ASP A 127 24.30 -25.69 -22.43
CA ASP A 127 25.28 -26.45 -21.66
C ASP A 127 26.59 -25.67 -21.46
N GLU A 128 26.95 -24.80 -22.40
CA GLU A 128 28.11 -23.89 -22.34
C GLU A 128 27.88 -22.63 -21.48
N GLY A 129 26.67 -22.44 -20.96
CA GLY A 129 26.28 -21.23 -20.24
C GLY A 129 26.32 -19.96 -21.09
N PHE A 130 26.37 -18.80 -20.44
CA PHE A 130 26.44 -17.51 -21.12
C PHE A 130 27.17 -16.45 -20.29
N PHE A 131 27.75 -15.46 -20.99
CA PHE A 131 28.27 -14.24 -20.39
C PHE A 131 27.15 -13.20 -20.26
N PHE A 132 27.07 -12.53 -19.10
CA PHE A 132 26.11 -11.45 -18.85
C PHE A 132 26.80 -10.13 -18.50
N GLY A 133 26.72 -9.18 -19.42
CA GLY A 133 27.16 -7.80 -19.21
C GLY A 133 25.97 -6.90 -18.88
N TYR A 134 26.03 -6.11 -17.82
CA TYR A 134 24.97 -5.14 -17.51
C TYR A 134 25.50 -3.79 -17.06
N HIS A 135 24.80 -2.72 -17.39
CA HIS A 135 25.22 -1.36 -16.99
C HIS A 135 24.86 -1.07 -15.52
N VAL A 136 25.66 -0.25 -14.83
CA VAL A 136 25.48 0.14 -13.42
C VAL A 136 24.14 0.84 -13.14
N ASP A 137 23.59 1.52 -14.14
CA ASP A 137 22.27 2.18 -14.08
C ASP A 137 21.08 1.20 -14.14
N SER A 138 21.33 -0.11 -14.31
CA SER A 138 20.29 -1.12 -14.44
C SER A 138 19.38 -1.20 -13.21
N HIS A 139 18.08 -1.37 -13.48
CA HIS A 139 17.11 -1.70 -12.45
C HIS A 139 17.41 -3.09 -11.87
N THR A 140 17.03 -3.33 -10.61
CA THR A 140 17.31 -4.59 -9.89
C THR A 140 16.77 -5.82 -10.63
N SER A 141 15.72 -5.67 -11.44
CA SER A 141 15.18 -6.73 -12.30
C SER A 141 16.20 -7.26 -13.32
N LEU A 142 17.07 -6.41 -13.88
CA LEU A 142 18.16 -6.83 -14.76
C LEU A 142 19.34 -7.39 -13.96
N VAL A 143 19.69 -6.77 -12.83
CA VAL A 143 20.84 -7.17 -12.00
C VAL A 143 20.74 -8.64 -11.59
N GLY A 144 19.53 -9.14 -11.30
CA GLY A 144 19.31 -10.53 -10.88
C GLY A 144 19.78 -11.60 -11.87
N LEU A 145 19.88 -11.29 -13.18
CA LEU A 145 20.33 -12.24 -14.21
C LEU A 145 21.77 -12.72 -13.99
N ARG A 146 22.59 -11.90 -13.31
CA ARG A 146 24.00 -12.22 -13.03
C ARG A 146 24.18 -13.49 -12.21
N GLU A 147 23.17 -13.87 -11.41
CA GLU A 147 23.23 -15.06 -10.55
C GLU A 147 23.01 -16.37 -11.33
N VAL A 148 22.56 -16.26 -12.58
CA VAL A 148 22.30 -17.41 -13.48
C VAL A 148 23.35 -17.51 -14.59
N ALA A 149 24.04 -16.42 -14.90
CA ALA A 149 25.11 -16.39 -15.89
C ALA A 149 26.36 -17.14 -15.38
N SER A 150 27.10 -17.75 -16.32
CA SER A 150 28.36 -18.44 -16.00
C SER A 150 29.48 -17.43 -15.72
N GLU A 151 29.46 -16.33 -16.46
CA GLU A 151 30.34 -15.18 -16.26
C GLU A 151 29.50 -13.91 -16.31
N GLN A 152 29.88 -12.92 -15.52
CA GLN A 152 29.14 -11.66 -15.45
C GLN A 152 30.05 -10.46 -15.25
N ARG A 153 29.62 -9.30 -15.76
CA ARG A 153 30.30 -8.02 -15.56
C ARG A 153 29.29 -6.89 -15.42
N CYS A 154 29.45 -6.09 -14.36
CA CYS A 154 28.82 -4.79 -14.25
C CYS A 154 29.72 -3.75 -14.93
N PHE A 155 29.19 -2.99 -15.89
CA PHE A 155 29.88 -1.86 -16.51
C PHE A 155 29.53 -0.57 -15.76
N GLU A 156 30.53 0.09 -15.20
CA GLU A 156 30.36 1.32 -14.42
C GLU A 156 30.23 2.57 -15.29
N THR A 157 30.74 2.52 -16.52
CA THR A 157 30.71 3.63 -17.48
C THR A 157 30.40 3.12 -18.89
N ASP A 158 29.92 4.04 -19.73
CA ASP A 158 29.64 3.76 -21.15
C ASP A 158 30.94 3.33 -21.86
N ASP A 159 32.08 3.96 -21.54
CA ASP A 159 33.40 3.60 -22.07
C ASP A 159 33.81 2.16 -21.80
N GLN A 160 33.48 1.62 -20.62
CA GLN A 160 33.76 0.21 -20.33
C GLN A 160 32.94 -0.73 -21.21
N VAL A 161 31.71 -0.35 -21.59
CA VAL A 161 30.90 -1.11 -22.55
C VAL A 161 31.54 -1.05 -23.93
N TYR A 162 31.92 0.14 -24.40
CA TYR A 162 32.58 0.30 -25.71
C TYR A 162 33.93 -0.43 -25.78
N GLN A 163 34.73 -0.37 -24.71
CA GLN A 163 36.00 -1.09 -24.62
C GLN A 163 35.77 -2.60 -24.68
N TRP A 164 34.81 -3.13 -23.92
CA TRP A 164 34.46 -4.55 -23.96
C TRP A 164 33.97 -5.00 -25.34
N LEU A 165 33.15 -4.18 -26.02
CA LEU A 165 32.72 -4.45 -27.39
C LEU A 165 33.91 -4.42 -28.38
N ALA A 166 34.86 -3.50 -28.23
CA ALA A 166 36.04 -3.41 -29.10
C ALA A 166 37.05 -4.55 -28.89
N GLU A 167 37.17 -5.04 -27.66
CA GLU A 167 37.99 -6.19 -27.29
C GLU A 167 37.32 -7.52 -27.67
N ASN A 168 36.01 -7.53 -27.91
CA ASN A 168 35.28 -8.71 -28.33
C ASN A 168 35.81 -9.26 -29.66
N ARG A 169 35.79 -10.59 -29.78
CA ARG A 169 36.23 -11.33 -30.96
C ARG A 169 35.13 -12.34 -31.28
N ASP A 170 34.74 -12.47 -32.54
CA ASP A 170 33.70 -13.43 -32.95
C ASP A 170 34.08 -14.91 -32.65
N ASP A 171 35.32 -15.18 -32.26
CA ASP A 171 35.84 -16.50 -31.87
C ASP A 171 35.37 -16.97 -30.47
N TYR A 172 34.63 -16.16 -29.71
CA TYR A 172 34.02 -16.63 -28.45
C TYR A 172 32.95 -17.69 -28.73
N HIS A 173 33.18 -18.93 -28.30
CA HIS A 173 32.19 -20.00 -28.39
C HIS A 173 30.95 -19.76 -27.52
N GLN A 174 31.07 -18.96 -26.46
CA GLN A 174 29.98 -18.66 -25.52
C GLN A 174 29.13 -17.47 -25.99
N LYS A 175 27.80 -17.59 -25.83
CA LYS A 175 26.84 -16.51 -26.11
C LYS A 175 26.92 -15.42 -25.05
N GLN A 176 26.77 -14.16 -25.46
CA GLN A 176 26.96 -12.99 -24.62
C GLN A 176 25.69 -12.14 -24.64
N LEU A 177 25.16 -11.78 -23.47
CA LEU A 177 23.99 -10.92 -23.32
C LEU A 177 24.39 -9.59 -22.69
N LEU A 178 24.27 -8.50 -23.43
CA LEU A 178 24.44 -7.13 -22.96
C LEU A 178 23.07 -6.55 -22.59
N ALA A 179 22.85 -6.26 -21.31
CA ALA A 179 21.62 -5.66 -20.82
C ALA A 179 21.83 -4.25 -20.29
N PHE A 180 20.95 -3.33 -20.68
CA PHE A 180 21.04 -1.94 -20.23
C PHE A 180 19.67 -1.25 -20.29
N PRO A 181 19.41 -0.27 -19.41
CA PRO A 181 18.20 0.50 -19.47
C PRO A 181 18.26 1.57 -20.57
N ALA A 182 17.16 1.76 -21.29
CA ALA A 182 17.01 2.93 -22.17
C ALA A 182 16.97 4.24 -21.36
N GLN A 183 16.47 4.17 -20.11
CA GLN A 183 16.45 5.27 -19.16
C GLN A 183 16.60 4.73 -17.73
N SER A 184 17.51 5.33 -16.96
CA SER A 184 17.69 5.02 -15.54
C SER A 184 16.42 5.36 -14.76
N ASN A 185 15.89 4.37 -14.07
CA ASN A 185 14.72 4.50 -13.18
C ASN A 185 15.03 5.35 -11.93
N LEU A 186 16.31 5.59 -11.63
CA LEU A 186 16.76 6.41 -10.51
C LEU A 186 16.73 7.91 -10.81
N ASN A 187 17.47 8.34 -11.83
CA ASN A 187 17.76 9.75 -12.09
C ASN A 187 17.39 10.18 -13.51
N GLY A 188 16.76 9.32 -14.31
CA GLY A 188 16.34 9.65 -15.67
C GLY A 188 17.45 9.70 -16.72
N ARG A 189 18.72 9.38 -16.39
CA ARG A 189 19.80 9.31 -17.39
C ARG A 189 19.42 8.36 -18.52
N ARG A 190 19.61 8.78 -19.78
CA ARG A 190 19.44 7.91 -20.95
C ARG A 190 20.78 7.43 -21.45
N LEU A 191 20.90 6.14 -21.70
CA LEU A 191 22.14 5.53 -22.18
C LEU A 191 22.23 5.62 -23.72
N PRO A 192 23.44 5.59 -24.29
CA PRO A 192 23.64 5.61 -25.73
C PRO A 192 22.90 4.46 -26.44
N ARG A 193 22.10 4.78 -27.47
CA ARG A 193 21.32 3.76 -28.22
C ARG A 193 22.13 3.06 -29.31
N ASP A 194 23.23 3.66 -29.74
CA ASP A 194 24.15 3.10 -30.73
C ASP A 194 24.80 1.79 -30.26
N LEU A 195 24.77 1.49 -28.95
CA LEU A 195 25.17 0.21 -28.39
C LEU A 195 24.48 -0.98 -29.06
N CYS A 196 23.21 -0.86 -29.47
CA CYS A 196 22.50 -1.92 -30.19
C CYS A 196 23.14 -2.16 -31.56
N LYS A 197 23.35 -1.08 -32.31
CA LYS A 197 23.99 -1.10 -33.63
C LYS A 197 25.40 -1.64 -33.59
N ILE A 198 26.19 -1.30 -32.56
CA ILE A 198 27.56 -1.78 -32.40
C ILE A 198 27.58 -3.26 -32.02
N SER A 199 26.71 -3.69 -31.10
CA SER A 199 26.62 -5.08 -30.65
C SER A 199 26.31 -6.04 -31.81
N LYS A 200 25.46 -5.63 -32.74
CA LYS A 200 25.11 -6.42 -33.94
C LYS A 200 26.26 -6.71 -34.89
N LYS A 201 27.40 -6.03 -34.76
CA LYS A 201 28.61 -6.36 -35.54
C LYS A 201 29.18 -7.73 -35.15
N PHE A 202 28.78 -8.27 -34.00
CA PHE A 202 29.28 -9.53 -33.45
C PHE A 202 28.18 -10.59 -33.46
N ARG A 203 28.47 -11.80 -33.90
CA ARG A 203 27.47 -12.89 -34.04
C ARG A 203 27.07 -13.52 -32.71
N THR A 204 27.83 -13.28 -31.66
CA THR A 204 27.66 -13.92 -30.35
C THR A 204 27.12 -12.98 -29.29
N VAL A 205 26.98 -11.68 -29.60
CA VAL A 205 26.50 -10.64 -28.69
C VAL A 205 25.04 -10.32 -28.99
N TYR A 206 24.20 -10.41 -27.96
CA TYR A 206 22.78 -10.09 -27.98
C TYR A 206 22.49 -8.97 -26.99
N THR A 207 21.42 -8.23 -27.23
CA THR A 207 21.06 -7.01 -26.50
C THR A 207 19.69 -7.13 -25.85
N LEU A 208 19.64 -6.80 -24.56
CA LEU A 208 18.41 -6.71 -23.77
C LEU A 208 18.21 -5.26 -23.31
N LEU A 209 17.31 -4.55 -23.99
CA LEU A 209 16.95 -3.18 -23.66
C LEU A 209 15.80 -3.15 -22.64
N ASP A 210 16.07 -2.69 -21.42
CA ASP A 210 15.00 -2.35 -20.47
C ASP A 210 14.45 -0.96 -20.80
N ALA A 211 13.32 -0.93 -21.50
CA ALA A 211 12.62 0.30 -21.87
C ALA A 211 11.50 0.68 -20.90
N ALA A 212 11.35 0.00 -19.76
CA ALA A 212 10.20 0.17 -18.87
C ALA A 212 10.08 1.60 -18.30
N ALA A 213 11.20 2.21 -17.89
CA ALA A 213 11.22 3.59 -17.41
C ALA A 213 11.24 4.63 -18.54
N PHE A 214 11.72 4.26 -19.73
CA PHE A 214 11.82 5.16 -20.88
C PHE A 214 10.46 5.32 -21.58
N ALA A 215 9.79 4.21 -21.88
CA ALA A 215 8.53 4.18 -22.61
C ALA A 215 7.37 4.84 -21.85
N SER A 216 7.48 5.04 -20.53
CA SER A 216 6.44 5.69 -19.71
C SER A 216 6.09 7.09 -20.19
N THR A 217 7.08 7.83 -20.68
CA THR A 217 6.95 9.24 -21.04
C THR A 217 7.64 9.59 -22.34
N SER A 218 8.23 8.62 -23.05
CA SER A 218 8.98 8.87 -24.28
C SER A 218 8.59 7.94 -25.42
N VAL A 219 8.93 8.36 -26.64
CA VAL A 219 8.71 7.57 -27.85
C VAL A 219 9.78 6.48 -27.94
N LEU A 220 9.35 5.23 -27.77
CA LEU A 220 10.13 4.06 -28.12
C LEU A 220 9.82 3.72 -29.58
N ASP A 221 10.85 3.72 -30.40
CA ASP A 221 10.75 3.58 -31.85
C ASP A 221 11.63 2.40 -32.29
N LEU A 222 10.98 1.41 -32.91
CA LEU A 222 11.58 0.17 -33.38
C LEU A 222 11.45 0.00 -34.90
N GLU A 223 11.15 1.09 -35.63
CA GLU A 223 10.97 1.08 -37.09
C GLU A 223 12.23 0.59 -37.81
N ASP A 224 13.41 1.09 -37.41
CA ASP A 224 14.69 0.62 -37.92
C ASP A 224 15.11 -0.69 -37.22
N HIS A 225 14.59 -1.80 -37.76
CA HIS A 225 14.90 -3.15 -37.31
C HIS A 225 16.39 -3.53 -37.40
N ASP A 226 17.19 -2.87 -38.26
CA ASP A 226 18.62 -3.14 -38.43
C ASP A 226 19.43 -2.63 -37.24
N VAL A 227 18.92 -1.62 -36.51
CA VAL A 227 19.57 -1.08 -35.29
C VAL A 227 18.79 -1.36 -34.01
N ALA A 228 17.57 -1.91 -34.11
CA ALA A 228 16.75 -2.27 -32.95
C ALA A 228 17.39 -3.36 -32.06
N PRO A 229 17.11 -3.37 -30.75
CA PRO A 229 17.57 -4.41 -29.82
C PRO A 229 17.07 -5.82 -30.20
N ASP A 230 17.74 -6.86 -29.70
CA ASP A 230 17.25 -8.25 -29.82
C ASP A 230 16.01 -8.50 -28.97
N PHE A 231 16.04 -7.95 -27.76
CA PHE A 231 14.98 -8.04 -26.77
C PHE A 231 14.68 -6.65 -26.22
N THR A 232 13.42 -6.23 -26.28
CA THR A 232 12.97 -4.97 -25.66
C THR A 232 11.88 -5.25 -24.65
N VAL A 233 12.08 -4.78 -23.42
CA VAL A 233 11.16 -4.99 -22.31
C VAL A 233 10.43 -3.70 -21.98
N VAL A 234 9.10 -3.78 -21.87
CA VAL A 234 8.25 -2.64 -21.50
C VAL A 234 7.34 -2.97 -20.32
N SER A 235 6.97 -1.94 -19.57
CA SER A 235 5.97 -2.02 -18.50
C SER A 235 4.77 -1.17 -18.87
N LEU A 236 3.63 -1.82 -19.12
CA LEU A 236 2.42 -1.14 -19.57
C LEU A 236 1.75 -0.38 -18.41
N THR A 237 1.87 -0.88 -17.17
CA THR A 237 1.46 -0.14 -15.97
C THR A 237 2.21 1.18 -15.81
N LYS A 238 3.50 1.26 -16.20
CA LYS A 238 4.25 2.53 -16.13
C LYS A 238 3.83 3.53 -17.20
N ILE A 239 3.27 3.07 -18.31
CA ILE A 239 2.78 3.93 -19.40
C ILE A 239 1.35 4.40 -19.10
N PHE A 240 0.48 3.48 -18.69
CA PHE A 240 -0.97 3.71 -18.63
C PHE A 240 -1.58 3.70 -17.22
N GLY A 241 -0.86 3.24 -16.20
CA GLY A 241 -1.33 3.11 -14.81
C GLY A 241 -2.24 1.90 -14.56
N PHE A 242 -2.89 1.38 -15.60
CA PHE A 242 -3.63 0.13 -15.65
C PHE A 242 -3.72 -0.30 -17.13
N PRO A 243 -3.66 -1.59 -17.48
CA PRO A 243 -3.59 -2.79 -16.63
C PRO A 243 -2.21 -3.10 -16.07
N ASP A 244 -2.18 -3.96 -15.04
CA ASP A 244 -0.97 -4.63 -14.55
C ASP A 244 -0.46 -5.66 -15.57
N LEU A 245 0.36 -5.19 -16.50
CA LEU A 245 0.86 -5.99 -17.62
C LEU A 245 2.25 -5.49 -18.07
N GLY A 246 3.08 -6.41 -18.55
CA GLY A 246 4.32 -6.13 -19.26
C GLY A 246 4.31 -6.78 -20.63
N ALA A 247 5.29 -6.43 -21.45
CA ALA A 247 5.51 -7.11 -22.72
C ALA A 247 7.00 -7.28 -23.01
N LEU A 248 7.32 -8.37 -23.69
CA LEU A 248 8.61 -8.63 -24.30
C LEU A 248 8.45 -8.54 -25.81
N ILE A 249 9.12 -7.58 -26.43
CA ILE A 249 9.22 -7.46 -27.89
C ILE A 249 10.51 -8.14 -28.32
N VAL A 250 10.41 -9.11 -29.22
CA VAL A 250 11.53 -9.96 -29.63
C VAL A 250 11.76 -9.81 -31.13
N ARG A 251 13.00 -9.57 -31.54
CA ARG A 251 13.36 -9.61 -32.96
C ARG A 251 13.29 -11.05 -33.46
N LYS A 252 12.57 -11.30 -34.56
CA LYS A 252 12.29 -12.68 -35.00
C LYS A 252 13.54 -13.48 -35.34
N GLU A 253 14.63 -12.85 -35.77
CA GLU A 253 15.88 -13.54 -36.08
C GLU A 253 16.53 -14.22 -34.86
N VAL A 254 16.24 -13.75 -33.64
CA VAL A 254 16.78 -14.33 -32.40
C VAL A 254 15.86 -15.36 -31.75
N THR A 255 14.70 -15.65 -32.35
CA THR A 255 13.72 -16.64 -31.84
C THR A 255 14.31 -18.05 -31.67
N HIS A 256 15.35 -18.38 -32.45
CA HIS A 256 16.07 -19.65 -32.35
C HIS A 256 16.69 -19.88 -30.96
N LEU A 257 16.98 -18.82 -30.19
CA LEU A 257 17.51 -18.95 -28.84
C LEU A 257 16.55 -19.66 -27.87
N PHE A 258 15.23 -19.56 -28.11
CA PHE A 258 14.22 -20.20 -27.27
C PHE A 258 13.97 -21.68 -27.61
N GLN A 259 14.67 -22.26 -28.61
CA GLN A 259 14.48 -23.66 -28.99
C GLN A 259 14.88 -24.65 -27.88
N ASN A 260 15.83 -24.25 -27.03
CA ASN A 260 16.35 -25.08 -25.95
C ASN A 260 15.68 -24.78 -24.59
N CYS A 261 14.64 -23.96 -24.54
CA CYS A 261 13.91 -23.72 -23.29
C CYS A 261 13.29 -25.04 -22.79
N ARG A 262 13.71 -25.49 -21.60
CA ARG A 262 13.30 -26.79 -21.04
C ARG A 262 11.94 -26.75 -20.34
N TYR A 263 11.53 -25.56 -19.91
CA TYR A 263 10.24 -25.36 -19.24
C TYR A 263 9.14 -25.18 -20.29
N PHE A 264 7.98 -25.81 -20.05
CA PHE A 264 6.76 -25.61 -20.82
C PHE A 264 5.54 -25.68 -19.90
N GLY A 265 4.52 -24.87 -20.19
CA GLY A 265 3.23 -24.87 -19.52
C GLY A 265 2.09 -25.35 -20.42
N GLY A 266 0.88 -25.34 -19.89
CA GLY A 266 -0.33 -25.57 -20.71
C GLY A 266 -0.48 -24.47 -21.76
N GLY A 267 -0.95 -24.79 -22.96
CA GLY A 267 -1.16 -23.80 -24.01
C GLY A 267 0.05 -23.52 -24.91
N THR A 268 1.26 -23.94 -24.52
CA THR A 268 2.51 -23.79 -25.30
C THR A 268 3.00 -25.08 -25.97
N VAL A 269 2.33 -26.20 -25.70
CA VAL A 269 2.61 -27.53 -26.26
C VAL A 269 1.41 -28.11 -26.99
N ASP A 270 1.68 -28.87 -28.06
CA ASP A 270 0.67 -29.63 -28.81
C ASP A 270 0.42 -31.01 -28.19
N MET A 271 1.44 -31.63 -27.60
CA MET A 271 1.33 -32.95 -26.97
C MET A 271 2.37 -33.16 -25.87
N VAL A 272 1.98 -33.90 -24.82
CA VAL A 272 2.87 -34.29 -23.72
C VAL A 272 2.65 -35.77 -23.39
N VAL A 273 3.74 -36.52 -23.25
CA VAL A 273 3.77 -37.92 -22.82
C VAL A 273 4.47 -38.00 -21.46
N CYS A 274 3.79 -38.58 -20.46
CA CYS A 274 4.22 -38.53 -19.05
C CYS A 274 4.48 -39.90 -18.40
N LEU A 275 4.18 -41.02 -19.08
CA LEU A 275 4.20 -42.35 -18.47
C LEU A 275 5.55 -43.06 -18.69
N LYS A 276 5.56 -44.13 -19.49
CA LYS A 276 6.78 -44.92 -19.75
C LYS A 276 7.83 -44.13 -20.53
N GLU A 277 7.40 -43.12 -21.27
CA GLU A 277 8.23 -42.20 -22.03
C GLU A 277 8.00 -40.78 -21.52
N GLN A 278 9.05 -39.96 -21.58
CA GLN A 278 9.01 -38.54 -21.26
C GLN A 278 9.34 -37.77 -22.52
N TRP A 279 8.33 -37.17 -23.14
CA TRP A 279 8.47 -36.41 -24.37
C TRP A 279 7.37 -35.36 -24.48
N HIS A 280 7.66 -34.25 -25.16
CA HIS A 280 6.66 -33.23 -25.49
C HIS A 280 6.96 -32.63 -26.86
N ALA A 281 5.92 -32.13 -27.52
CA ALA A 281 6.02 -31.29 -28.71
C ALA A 281 5.58 -29.86 -28.37
N PRO A 282 6.46 -28.86 -28.47
CA PRO A 282 6.06 -27.46 -28.40
C PRO A 282 5.21 -27.09 -29.62
N LYS A 283 4.36 -26.06 -29.47
CA LYS A 283 3.63 -25.49 -30.60
C LYS A 283 4.59 -25.01 -31.70
N SER A 284 4.15 -25.17 -32.95
CA SER A 284 4.92 -24.78 -34.14
C SER A 284 4.62 -23.36 -34.65
N GLY A 285 3.70 -22.63 -34.00
CA GLY A 285 3.31 -21.28 -34.35
C GLY A 285 4.35 -20.19 -34.02
N PRO A 286 3.92 -18.90 -34.01
CA PRO A 286 4.74 -17.76 -33.60
C PRO A 286 5.39 -17.95 -32.22
N LEU A 287 6.41 -17.15 -31.91
CA LEU A 287 7.17 -17.29 -30.67
C LEU A 287 6.28 -17.07 -29.44
N HIS A 288 5.35 -16.10 -29.48
CA HIS A 288 4.46 -15.84 -28.36
C HIS A 288 3.61 -17.06 -27.97
N GLU A 289 3.13 -17.86 -28.94
CA GLU A 289 2.37 -19.10 -28.64
C GLU A 289 3.21 -20.16 -27.91
N ARG A 290 4.54 -20.07 -27.98
CA ARG A 290 5.48 -20.99 -27.34
C ARG A 290 5.94 -20.52 -25.96
N LEU A 291 5.72 -19.24 -25.62
CA LEU A 291 6.22 -18.62 -24.39
C LEU A 291 5.11 -18.13 -23.46
N GLU A 292 3.88 -17.96 -23.95
CA GLU A 292 2.72 -17.54 -23.17
C GLU A 292 2.11 -18.73 -22.42
N ASP A 293 2.82 -19.21 -21.40
CA ASP A 293 2.39 -20.35 -20.58
C ASP A 293 1.06 -20.09 -19.87
N GLY A 294 0.15 -21.05 -19.99
CA GLY A 294 -1.16 -21.05 -19.35
C GLY A 294 -2.24 -20.30 -20.13
N THR A 295 -3.27 -19.86 -19.40
CA THR A 295 -4.30 -18.99 -19.97
C THR A 295 -3.87 -17.54 -19.79
N LEU A 296 -3.79 -16.79 -20.90
CA LEU A 296 -3.44 -15.37 -20.86
C LEU A 296 -4.43 -14.55 -20.01
N PRO A 297 -3.99 -13.43 -19.41
CA PRO A 297 -4.85 -12.52 -18.65
C PRO A 297 -5.70 -11.67 -19.61
N ILE A 298 -6.67 -12.29 -20.29
CA ILE A 298 -7.47 -11.69 -21.39
C ILE A 298 -8.14 -10.40 -20.95
N HIS A 299 -8.61 -10.31 -19.71
CA HIS A 299 -9.25 -9.10 -19.19
C HIS A 299 -8.25 -7.95 -19.02
N SER A 300 -7.02 -8.23 -18.57
CA SER A 300 -5.95 -7.24 -18.55
C SER A 300 -5.56 -6.84 -19.97
N ILE A 301 -5.46 -7.78 -20.91
CA ILE A 301 -5.17 -7.47 -22.31
C ILE A 301 -6.31 -6.63 -22.91
N MET A 302 -7.58 -6.93 -22.62
CA MET A 302 -8.72 -6.09 -23.02
C MET A 302 -8.63 -4.67 -22.46
N ALA A 303 -8.27 -4.51 -21.18
CA ALA A 303 -8.05 -3.20 -20.59
C ALA A 303 -6.94 -2.40 -21.31
N LEU A 304 -5.92 -3.07 -21.84
CA LEU A 304 -4.86 -2.42 -22.61
C LEU A 304 -5.40 -1.74 -23.88
N LYS A 305 -6.40 -2.31 -24.55
CA LYS A 305 -7.07 -1.65 -25.68
C LYS A 305 -7.67 -0.31 -25.27
N SER A 306 -8.43 -0.32 -24.17
CA SER A 306 -9.01 0.89 -23.59
C SER A 306 -7.93 1.89 -23.19
N ALA A 307 -6.80 1.41 -22.65
CA ALA A 307 -5.65 2.23 -22.28
C ALA A 307 -4.99 2.91 -23.49
N LEU A 308 -4.70 2.16 -24.57
CA LEU A 308 -4.11 2.70 -25.79
C LEU A 308 -5.00 3.79 -26.41
N GLN A 309 -6.31 3.55 -26.44
CA GLN A 309 -7.28 4.51 -26.98
C GLN A 309 -7.40 5.76 -26.11
N ALA A 310 -7.54 5.59 -24.79
CA ALA A 310 -7.61 6.70 -23.85
C ALA A 310 -6.33 7.54 -23.89
N HIS A 311 -5.16 6.90 -23.92
CA HIS A 311 -3.87 7.60 -23.97
C HIS A 311 -3.72 8.48 -25.21
N ARG A 312 -4.04 7.95 -26.40
CA ARG A 312 -4.03 8.72 -27.66
C ARG A 312 -5.02 9.89 -27.61
N LYS A 313 -6.23 9.67 -27.06
CA LYS A 313 -7.27 10.70 -26.97
C LYS A 313 -6.89 11.82 -26.00
N LEU A 314 -6.42 11.47 -24.81
CA LEU A 314 -6.18 12.42 -23.72
C LEU A 314 -4.90 13.23 -23.94
N PHE A 315 -3.82 12.58 -24.37
CA PHE A 315 -2.50 13.21 -24.44
C PHE A 315 -2.03 13.54 -25.86
N ARG A 316 -2.89 13.31 -26.86
CA ARG A 316 -2.66 13.55 -28.30
C ARG A 316 -1.54 12.70 -28.91
N SER A 317 -0.31 12.78 -28.40
CA SER A 317 0.82 11.96 -28.84
C SER A 317 1.85 11.73 -27.73
N GLN A 318 2.60 10.62 -27.83
CA GLN A 318 3.68 10.31 -26.90
C GLN A 318 4.83 11.33 -26.97
N MET A 319 5.05 11.95 -28.13
CA MET A 319 6.02 13.05 -28.27
C MET A 319 5.62 14.27 -27.45
N GLN A 320 4.32 14.58 -27.37
CA GLN A 320 3.84 15.72 -26.59
C GLN A 320 3.97 15.46 -25.08
N VAL A 321 3.70 14.23 -24.63
CA VAL A 321 4.01 13.77 -23.27
C VAL A 321 5.49 13.93 -22.96
N ALA A 322 6.37 13.50 -23.86
CA ALA A 322 7.82 13.60 -23.67
C ALA A 322 8.28 15.04 -23.51
N ARG A 323 7.84 15.93 -24.40
CA ARG A 323 8.18 17.37 -24.35
C ARG A 323 7.68 18.01 -23.05
N HIS A 324 6.43 17.75 -22.68
CA HIS A 324 5.81 18.29 -21.48
C HIS A 324 6.53 17.87 -20.20
N THR A 325 6.71 16.56 -20.01
CA THR A 325 7.36 16.02 -18.81
C THR A 325 8.83 16.41 -18.70
N MET A 326 9.55 16.53 -19.83
CA MET A 326 10.91 17.07 -19.86
C MET A 326 10.97 18.54 -19.46
N PHE A 327 10.03 19.35 -19.95
CA PHE A 327 9.91 20.75 -19.54
C PHE A 327 9.69 20.88 -18.03
N LEU A 328 8.78 20.09 -17.47
CA LEU A 328 8.52 20.04 -16.02
C LEU A 328 9.78 19.64 -15.23
N ALA A 329 10.50 18.61 -15.68
CA ALA A 329 11.73 18.17 -15.04
C ALA A 329 12.85 19.21 -15.08
N LYS A 330 13.01 19.90 -16.22
CA LYS A 330 13.94 21.03 -16.35
C LYS A 330 13.59 22.15 -15.37
N MET A 331 12.31 22.54 -15.31
CA MET A 331 11.84 23.59 -14.41
C MET A 331 12.11 23.24 -12.95
N LEU A 332 11.79 22.01 -12.52
CA LEU A 332 12.11 21.57 -11.16
C LEU A 332 13.62 21.63 -10.90
N TYR A 333 14.43 21.06 -11.81
CA TYR A 333 15.89 21.01 -11.70
C TYR A 333 16.49 22.41 -11.52
N GLU A 334 16.11 23.38 -12.34
CA GLU A 334 16.59 24.76 -12.25
C GLU A 334 16.22 25.40 -10.93
N ARG A 335 14.97 25.23 -10.48
CA ARG A 335 14.47 25.82 -9.23
C ARG A 335 15.18 25.26 -8.00
N ILE A 336 15.29 23.94 -7.88
CA ILE A 336 15.95 23.32 -6.71
C ILE A 336 17.47 23.54 -6.71
N SER A 337 18.08 23.67 -7.90
CA SER A 337 19.52 23.93 -8.03
C SER A 337 19.90 25.36 -7.64
N GLN A 338 18.95 26.30 -7.69
CA GLN A 338 19.13 27.70 -7.28
C GLN A 338 18.75 27.96 -5.80
N MET A 339 18.10 27.00 -5.14
CA MET A 339 17.68 27.14 -3.74
C MET A 339 18.86 27.23 -2.78
N LYS A 340 18.84 28.25 -1.93
CA LYS A 340 19.84 28.52 -0.90
C LYS A 340 19.20 28.87 0.42
N HIS A 341 19.85 28.49 1.51
CA HIS A 341 19.54 29.00 2.84
C HIS A 341 19.91 30.49 2.94
N GLY A 342 19.44 31.17 3.99
CA GLY A 342 19.74 32.58 4.24
C GLY A 342 21.23 32.90 4.37
N ASN A 343 22.06 31.92 4.76
CA ASN A 343 23.52 32.03 4.82
C ASN A 343 24.22 31.74 3.47
N GLY A 344 23.46 31.47 2.40
CA GLY A 344 23.96 31.23 1.05
C GLY A 344 24.37 29.79 0.73
N THR A 345 24.29 28.84 1.68
CA THR A 345 24.58 27.43 1.39
C THR A 345 23.46 26.79 0.55
N PRO A 346 23.78 25.87 -0.38
CA PRO A 346 22.75 25.19 -1.18
C PRO A 346 21.88 24.24 -0.36
N VAL A 347 20.59 24.25 -0.63
CA VAL A 347 19.59 23.39 0.05
C VAL A 347 19.56 21.99 -0.55
N CYS A 348 19.69 21.89 -1.88
CA CYS A 348 19.56 20.63 -2.61
C CYS A 348 20.91 20.17 -3.19
N SER A 349 21.15 18.87 -3.17
CA SER A 349 22.24 18.20 -3.88
C SER A 349 21.66 17.25 -4.93
N VAL A 350 21.70 17.65 -6.20
CA VAL A 350 21.10 16.91 -7.31
C VAL A 350 22.09 15.89 -7.89
N TYR A 351 21.61 14.68 -8.15
CA TYR A 351 22.35 13.57 -8.74
C TYR A 351 21.97 13.41 -10.21
N LYS A 352 22.77 14.00 -11.10
CA LYS A 352 22.69 13.80 -12.56
C LYS A 352 24.02 13.34 -13.11
N HIS A 353 24.01 12.62 -14.23
CA HIS A 353 25.25 12.26 -14.91
C HIS A 353 25.92 13.51 -15.52
N VAL A 354 27.25 13.48 -15.65
CA VAL A 354 28.03 14.63 -16.14
C VAL A 354 27.67 15.01 -17.58
N THR A 355 27.40 14.01 -18.43
CA THR A 355 27.00 14.21 -19.83
C THR A 355 25.49 14.43 -20.02
N SER A 356 24.68 14.32 -18.97
CA SER A 356 23.24 14.51 -19.06
C SER A 356 22.84 15.97 -18.77
N THR A 357 21.93 16.49 -19.58
CA THR A 357 21.29 17.79 -19.35
C THR A 357 19.77 17.69 -19.54
N TYR A 358 19.00 18.40 -18.71
CA TYR A 358 17.54 18.47 -18.84
C TYR A 358 17.09 19.28 -20.07
N ASP A 359 18.02 19.94 -20.77
CA ASP A 359 17.78 20.56 -22.08
C ASP A 359 17.77 19.56 -23.23
N ASP A 360 18.34 18.36 -23.02
CA ASP A 360 18.49 17.35 -24.07
C ASP A 360 17.77 16.06 -23.70
N HIS A 361 16.62 15.86 -24.35
CA HIS A 361 15.83 14.66 -24.21
C HIS A 361 16.55 13.38 -24.70
N HIS A 362 17.66 13.44 -25.42
CA HIS A 362 18.39 12.22 -25.78
C HIS A 362 19.24 11.67 -24.63
N THR A 363 19.69 12.52 -23.70
CA THR A 363 20.60 12.14 -22.61
C THR A 363 19.94 12.13 -21.23
N GLN A 364 18.75 12.74 -21.10
CA GLN A 364 18.03 12.88 -19.83
C GLN A 364 16.52 12.69 -20.01
N GLY A 365 15.89 12.12 -18.98
CA GLY A 365 14.45 11.90 -18.86
C GLY A 365 13.82 12.71 -17.72
N PRO A 366 12.50 12.61 -17.55
CA PRO A 366 11.74 13.48 -16.64
C PRO A 366 11.76 13.00 -15.18
N ILE A 367 12.95 12.67 -14.68
CA ILE A 367 13.19 12.19 -13.31
C ILE A 367 14.33 13.02 -12.72
N VAL A 368 14.11 13.54 -11.50
CA VAL A 368 15.09 14.32 -10.74
C VAL A 368 15.39 13.59 -9.44
N ALA A 369 16.63 13.15 -9.26
CA ALA A 369 17.11 12.53 -8.03
C ALA A 369 17.98 13.53 -7.25
N PHE A 370 17.72 13.71 -5.96
CA PHE A 370 18.46 14.66 -5.11
C PHE A 370 18.36 14.29 -3.63
N ASN A 371 19.15 14.96 -2.79
CA ASN A 371 19.03 14.96 -1.34
C ASN A 371 19.05 16.39 -0.80
N LEU A 372 18.55 16.59 0.43
CA LEU A 372 18.49 17.90 1.07
C LEU A 372 19.59 18.07 2.13
N ARG A 373 20.02 19.32 2.35
CA ARG A 373 20.96 19.72 3.39
C ARG A 373 20.37 20.82 4.26
N ASP A 374 20.81 20.89 5.52
CA ASP A 374 20.48 22.00 6.43
C ASP A 374 21.42 23.21 6.18
N SER A 375 21.13 24.34 6.85
CA SER A 375 21.97 25.55 6.75
C SER A 375 23.44 25.32 7.15
N ARG A 376 23.72 24.28 7.94
CA ARG A 376 25.07 23.86 8.37
C ARG A 376 25.70 22.82 7.43
N SER A 377 25.08 22.55 6.28
CA SER A 377 25.48 21.55 5.29
C SER A 377 25.43 20.09 5.75
N ASN A 378 24.72 19.78 6.84
CA ASN A 378 24.43 18.39 7.23
C ASN A 378 23.32 17.82 6.34
N TRP A 379 23.35 16.52 6.09
CA TRP A 379 22.29 15.84 5.35
C TRP A 379 21.01 15.73 6.16
N ILE A 380 19.89 16.05 5.52
CA ILE A 380 18.55 15.84 6.06
C ILE A 380 18.11 14.41 5.72
N SER A 381 17.42 13.75 6.66
CA SER A 381 16.91 12.39 6.46
C SER A 381 15.82 12.36 5.38
N ASN A 382 15.94 11.49 4.39
CA ASN A 382 14.90 11.30 3.37
C ASN A 382 13.61 10.76 4.00
N ALA A 383 13.70 9.96 5.07
CA ALA A 383 12.55 9.49 5.82
C ALA A 383 11.79 10.63 6.52
N GLU A 384 12.47 11.69 6.96
CA GLU A 384 11.83 12.91 7.48
C GLU A 384 11.12 13.68 6.37
N VAL A 385 11.78 13.82 5.21
CA VAL A 385 11.18 14.45 4.02
C VAL A 385 9.93 13.72 3.58
N GLU A 386 9.97 12.39 3.49
CA GLU A 386 8.80 11.57 3.12
C GLU A 386 7.65 11.69 4.12
N LYS A 387 7.96 11.76 5.42
CA LYS A 387 6.95 11.96 6.48
C LYS A 387 6.26 13.32 6.35
N LEU A 388 7.02 14.39 6.12
CA LEU A 388 6.48 15.73 5.93
C LEU A 388 5.72 15.86 4.61
N ALA A 389 6.23 15.27 3.53
CA ALA A 389 5.56 15.20 2.24
C ALA A 389 4.20 14.48 2.38
N SER A 390 4.15 13.36 3.11
CA SER A 390 2.90 12.64 3.40
C SER A 390 1.89 13.50 4.17
N VAL A 391 2.33 14.34 5.11
CA VAL A 391 1.45 15.26 5.86
C VAL A 391 0.87 16.33 4.94
N LYS A 392 1.63 16.73 3.91
CA LYS A 392 1.21 17.69 2.87
C LYS A 392 0.53 17.03 1.66
N ASN A 393 0.22 15.73 1.75
CA ASN A 393 -0.37 14.92 0.68
C ASN A 393 0.44 14.93 -0.64
N ILE A 394 1.76 14.95 -0.52
CA ILE A 394 2.71 14.87 -1.64
C ILE A 394 3.31 13.46 -1.67
N SER A 395 3.10 12.75 -2.78
CA SER A 395 3.63 11.41 -3.00
C SER A 395 4.95 11.47 -3.76
N ILE A 396 6.05 11.14 -3.07
CA ILE A 396 7.42 11.03 -3.62
C ILE A 396 8.02 9.68 -3.24
N ARG A 397 9.11 9.29 -3.93
CA ARG A 397 9.85 8.08 -3.60
C ARG A 397 11.16 8.42 -2.91
N THR A 398 11.48 7.70 -1.83
CA THR A 398 12.77 7.77 -1.14
C THR A 398 13.49 6.42 -1.11
N GLY A 399 14.79 6.44 -0.83
CA GLY A 399 15.61 5.25 -0.63
C GLY A 399 16.41 4.84 -1.88
N GLY A 400 16.59 3.54 -2.08
CA GLY A 400 17.47 3.03 -3.13
C GLY A 400 16.87 2.96 -4.54
N CYS A 401 15.59 3.32 -4.70
CA CYS A 401 14.86 3.40 -5.98
C CYS A 401 15.01 2.20 -6.93
N CYS A 402 15.37 1.02 -6.40
CA CYS A 402 15.61 -0.22 -7.15
C CYS A 402 16.74 -0.14 -8.20
N ASN A 403 17.68 0.80 -8.06
CA ASN A 403 18.86 0.96 -8.92
C ASN A 403 20.14 0.94 -8.06
N PRO A 404 20.57 -0.25 -7.58
CA PRO A 404 21.61 -0.35 -6.55
C PRO A 404 22.97 0.19 -7.02
N GLY A 405 23.35 -0.08 -8.28
CA GLY A 405 24.58 0.44 -8.88
C GLY A 405 24.53 1.96 -9.01
N GLY A 406 23.52 2.47 -9.72
CA GLY A 406 23.33 3.92 -9.90
C GLY A 406 23.24 4.70 -8.58
N LEU A 407 22.62 4.11 -7.55
CA LEU A 407 22.59 4.71 -6.20
C LEU A 407 23.98 4.76 -5.58
N ALA A 408 24.73 3.65 -5.63
CA ALA A 408 26.08 3.59 -5.10
C ALA A 408 26.99 4.62 -5.79
N SER A 409 26.90 4.75 -7.11
CA SER A 409 27.63 5.76 -7.88
C SER A 409 27.21 7.19 -7.50
N ALA A 410 25.90 7.46 -7.39
CA ALA A 410 25.38 8.79 -7.03
C ALA A 410 25.81 9.25 -5.63
N LEU A 411 25.84 8.31 -4.67
CA LEU A 411 26.19 8.58 -3.27
C LEU A 411 27.67 8.34 -2.95
N GLN A 412 28.46 7.91 -3.94
CA GLN A 412 29.87 7.53 -3.80
C GLN A 412 30.08 6.47 -2.68
N LEU A 413 29.17 5.50 -2.61
CA LEU A 413 29.22 4.42 -1.63
C LEU A 413 30.02 3.24 -2.15
N GLN A 414 30.94 2.75 -1.34
CA GLN A 414 31.71 1.55 -1.61
C GLN A 414 30.93 0.28 -1.19
N PRO A 415 31.19 -0.88 -1.83
CA PRO A 415 30.50 -2.13 -1.48
C PRO A 415 30.63 -2.53 0.00
N TRP A 416 31.78 -2.29 0.62
CA TRP A 416 31.99 -2.59 2.04
C TRP A 416 31.14 -1.68 2.95
N GLU A 417 30.97 -0.41 2.60
CA GLU A 417 30.12 0.55 3.32
C GLU A 417 28.65 0.12 3.24
N MET A 418 28.19 -0.32 2.07
CA MET A 418 26.84 -0.86 1.91
C MET A 418 26.60 -2.13 2.75
N ARG A 419 27.61 -3.02 2.85
CA ARG A 419 27.54 -4.22 3.70
C ARG A 419 27.61 -3.90 5.19
N GLU A 420 28.41 -2.91 5.57
CA GLU A 420 28.49 -2.40 6.93
C GLU A 420 27.15 -1.77 7.34
N ASN A 421 26.58 -0.89 6.51
CA ASN A 421 25.26 -0.32 6.71
C ASN A 421 24.22 -1.44 6.91
N PHE A 422 24.21 -2.45 6.03
CA PHE A 422 23.30 -3.58 6.17
C PHE A 422 23.49 -4.34 7.50
N SER A 423 24.75 -4.56 7.91
CA SER A 423 25.09 -5.22 9.18
C SER A 423 24.69 -4.40 10.40
N ALA A 424 24.70 -3.07 10.28
CA ALA A 424 24.21 -2.12 11.27
C ALA A 424 22.66 -1.94 11.26
N GLY A 425 21.93 -2.80 10.54
CA GLY A 425 20.47 -2.81 10.51
C GLY A 425 19.84 -1.92 9.44
N TYR A 426 20.63 -1.23 8.61
CA TYR A 426 20.09 -0.38 7.54
C TYR A 426 19.43 -1.21 6.45
N ARG A 427 18.26 -0.76 6.03
CA ARG A 427 17.46 -1.35 4.95
C ARG A 427 16.93 -0.24 4.06
N CYS A 428 16.69 -0.54 2.79
CA CYS A 428 16.07 0.38 1.85
C CYS A 428 14.69 0.83 2.39
N GLY A 429 14.46 2.14 2.49
CA GLY A 429 13.22 2.72 3.04
C GLY A 429 13.09 2.62 4.57
N GLY A 430 14.19 2.36 5.30
CA GLY A 430 14.21 2.40 6.75
C GLY A 430 14.20 3.84 7.31
N GLU A 431 13.88 3.98 8.60
CA GLU A 431 13.86 5.31 9.27
C GLU A 431 15.25 5.90 9.53
N ASN A 432 16.30 5.08 9.48
CA ASN A 432 17.69 5.53 9.58
C ASN A 432 18.27 5.46 8.16
N ASP A 433 18.45 6.61 7.53
CA ASP A 433 18.94 6.70 6.16
C ASP A 433 20.15 7.63 6.00
N VAL A 434 20.65 8.19 7.09
CA VAL A 434 21.95 8.86 7.18
C VAL A 434 22.86 8.03 8.09
N TRP A 435 24.02 7.62 7.59
CA TRP A 435 25.03 6.83 8.32
C TRP A 435 26.42 7.43 8.10
N ASN A 436 27.21 7.55 9.19
CA ASN A 436 28.53 8.18 9.17
C ASN A 436 28.53 9.53 8.43
N GLY A 437 27.47 10.34 8.64
CA GLY A 437 27.33 11.64 8.00
C GLY A 437 27.09 11.60 6.48
N ARG A 438 26.69 10.45 5.91
CA ARG A 438 26.30 10.32 4.49
C ARG A 438 24.92 9.72 4.33
N PRO A 439 24.15 10.14 3.31
CA PRO A 439 22.88 9.51 2.99
C PRO A 439 23.11 8.10 2.45
N THR A 440 22.14 7.22 2.64
CA THR A 440 22.12 5.83 2.15
C THR A 440 21.03 5.59 1.10
N GLY A 441 20.31 6.66 0.75
CA GLY A 441 19.25 6.69 -0.24
C GLY A 441 19.14 8.07 -0.88
N VAL A 442 18.24 8.20 -1.85
CA VAL A 442 17.92 9.48 -2.49
C VAL A 442 16.43 9.81 -2.38
N ILE A 443 16.08 11.07 -2.57
CA ILE A 443 14.73 11.50 -2.93
C ILE A 443 14.62 11.50 -4.45
N ARG A 444 13.55 10.90 -4.99
CA ARG A 444 13.26 10.87 -6.42
C ARG A 444 11.90 11.50 -6.69
N VAL A 445 11.92 12.52 -7.54
CA VAL A 445 10.73 13.11 -8.17
C VAL A 445 10.70 12.67 -9.63
N SER A 446 9.53 12.24 -10.11
CA SER A 446 9.33 11.76 -11.47
C SER A 446 7.98 12.21 -11.98
N PHE A 447 7.96 12.74 -13.20
CA PHE A 447 6.76 13.32 -13.82
C PHE A 447 6.09 12.34 -14.78
N GLY A 448 4.76 12.40 -14.85
CA GLY A 448 3.93 11.62 -15.75
C GLY A 448 3.14 12.51 -16.70
N ALA A 449 2.41 11.88 -17.63
CA ALA A 449 1.66 12.60 -18.68
C ALA A 449 0.63 13.61 -18.14
N MET A 450 0.11 13.35 -16.94
CA MET A 450 -0.87 14.17 -16.26
C MET A 450 -0.26 15.18 -15.27
N SER A 451 1.07 15.20 -15.06
CA SER A 451 1.75 16.17 -14.18
C SER A 451 1.62 17.60 -14.73
N THR A 452 1.69 18.62 -13.86
CA THR A 452 1.50 20.04 -14.23
C THR A 452 2.55 20.94 -13.59
N LYS A 453 2.61 22.21 -14.01
CA LYS A 453 3.46 23.21 -13.35
C LYS A 453 3.07 23.48 -11.90
N SER A 454 1.76 23.45 -11.57
CA SER A 454 1.28 23.63 -10.19
C SER A 454 1.89 22.61 -9.24
N ASP A 455 2.04 21.35 -9.67
CA ASP A 455 2.69 20.31 -8.86
C ASP A 455 4.11 20.71 -8.44
N ILE A 456 4.84 21.36 -9.35
CA ILE A 456 6.22 21.81 -9.09
C ILE A 456 6.19 23.01 -8.16
N GLU A 457 5.31 23.98 -8.39
CA GLU A 457 5.21 25.17 -7.54
C GLU A 457 4.90 24.80 -6.09
N GLU A 458 3.92 23.93 -5.87
CA GLU A 458 3.56 23.45 -4.54
C GLU A 458 4.67 22.59 -3.93
N PHE A 459 5.36 21.76 -4.71
CA PHE A 459 6.51 20.98 -4.22
C PHE A 459 7.71 21.87 -3.83
N ILE A 460 7.97 22.92 -4.61
CA ILE A 460 8.99 23.93 -4.33
C ILE A 460 8.63 24.72 -3.07
N GLN A 461 7.36 25.10 -2.91
CA GLN A 461 6.86 25.74 -1.69
C GLN A 461 6.99 24.83 -0.47
N PHE A 462 6.73 23.53 -0.63
CA PHE A 462 6.97 22.54 0.42
C PHE A 462 8.45 22.50 0.85
N ILE A 463 9.40 22.50 -0.10
CA ILE A 463 10.82 22.54 0.25
C ILE A 463 11.17 23.85 0.98
N ASP A 464 10.68 24.99 0.47
CA ASP A 464 10.91 26.31 1.06
C ASP A 464 10.32 26.47 2.47
N GLU A 465 9.13 25.91 2.73
CA GLU A 465 8.45 26.00 4.03
C GLU A 465 9.17 25.19 5.11
N PHE A 466 9.65 23.98 4.78
CA PHE A 466 10.11 23.01 5.78
C PHE A 466 11.62 22.85 5.88
N PHE A 467 12.37 23.15 4.81
CA PHE A 467 13.80 22.82 4.74
C PHE A 467 14.68 24.02 4.43
N VAL A 468 14.12 25.20 4.13
CA VAL A 468 14.91 26.40 3.87
C VAL A 468 14.94 27.32 5.09
N ASP A 469 16.06 27.29 5.81
CA ASP A 469 16.36 28.28 6.84
C ASP A 469 16.54 29.69 6.25
N LYS A 470 15.58 30.59 6.51
CA LYS A 470 15.64 32.00 6.05
C LYS A 470 16.36 32.93 7.01
N THR A 471 16.55 32.51 8.26
CA THR A 471 17.23 33.28 9.30
C THR A 471 18.75 33.08 9.23
N ILE A 472 19.47 34.18 9.03
CA ILE A 472 20.91 34.23 9.34
C ILE A 472 21.00 34.38 10.86
N GLU A 473 21.20 33.29 11.59
CA GLU A 473 21.62 33.42 12.98
C GLU A 473 22.96 34.16 13.01
N LYS A 474 22.90 35.47 13.27
CA LYS A 474 24.01 36.15 13.93
C LYS A 474 24.09 35.50 15.30
N LEU A 475 25.06 34.60 15.48
CA LEU A 475 25.56 34.21 16.79
C LEU A 475 26.03 35.48 17.50
N ASN A 476 25.10 36.23 18.09
CA ASN A 476 25.43 37.16 19.14
C ASN A 476 25.84 36.28 20.31
N ALA A 477 27.15 36.26 20.58
CA ALA A 477 27.69 35.66 21.80
C ALA A 477 26.83 36.11 22.99
N PRO A 478 26.44 35.20 23.89
CA PRO A 478 25.64 35.59 25.04
C PRO A 478 26.42 36.64 25.82
N SER A 479 25.77 37.79 26.02
CA SER A 479 26.27 38.85 26.88
C SER A 479 26.55 38.24 28.25
N GLN A 480 27.82 38.09 28.58
CA GLN A 480 28.25 37.90 29.96
C GLN A 480 27.92 39.20 30.69
N GLU A 481 26.84 39.21 31.47
CA GLU A 481 26.70 40.02 32.69
C GLU A 481 25.37 39.72 33.38
N LEU A 482 25.39 38.87 34.41
CA LEU A 482 25.30 39.28 35.82
C LEU A 482 24.90 38.09 36.72
N LEU A 483 25.87 37.74 37.57
CA LEU A 483 25.75 37.29 38.96
C LEU A 483 25.04 35.96 39.27
N ALA A 484 25.87 35.06 39.80
CA ALA A 484 25.50 33.81 40.43
C ALA A 484 24.63 34.01 41.68
N ASP A 485 23.67 33.11 41.86
CA ASP A 485 23.48 32.43 43.13
C ASP A 485 23.55 30.90 42.88
N PRO A 486 24.49 30.13 43.46
CA PRO A 486 24.70 28.72 43.12
C PRO A 486 23.66 27.71 43.65
N LEU A 487 22.51 28.14 44.18
CA LEU A 487 21.62 27.25 44.93
C LEU A 487 20.12 27.27 44.59
N GLU A 488 19.68 27.90 43.50
CA GLU A 488 18.33 27.65 42.98
C GLU A 488 18.35 26.61 41.85
N GLN A 489 17.82 25.41 42.12
CA GLN A 489 17.52 24.41 41.10
C GLN A 489 16.53 25.00 40.09
N ARG A 490 17.06 25.55 38.98
CA ARG A 490 16.25 26.20 37.93
C ARG A 490 15.24 25.24 37.30
N PHE A 491 15.61 23.98 37.13
CA PHE A 491 14.75 22.94 36.56
C PHE A 491 14.36 21.93 37.63
N HIS A 492 13.10 21.50 37.59
CA HIS A 492 12.61 20.36 38.36
C HIS A 492 11.90 19.38 37.42
N VAL A 493 11.85 18.11 37.83
CA VAL A 493 11.06 17.09 37.13
C VAL A 493 9.60 17.34 37.46
N GLU A 494 8.83 17.78 36.47
CA GLU A 494 7.39 18.01 36.61
C GLU A 494 6.63 16.68 36.62
N SER A 495 7.02 15.75 35.75
CA SER A 495 6.41 14.42 35.72
C SER A 495 7.34 13.37 35.13
N LEU A 496 7.14 12.13 35.61
CA LEU A 496 7.80 10.92 35.13
C LEU A 496 6.73 9.96 34.59
N THR A 497 6.91 9.45 33.37
CA THR A 497 5.97 8.54 32.71
C THR A 497 6.70 7.32 32.15
N VAL A 498 6.15 6.14 32.43
CA VAL A 498 6.62 4.86 31.89
C VAL A 498 5.61 4.37 30.85
N TYR A 499 6.06 3.78 29.74
CA TYR A 499 5.20 3.22 28.70
C TYR A 499 5.37 1.70 28.64
N PRO A 500 4.66 0.91 29.46
CA PRO A 500 4.91 -0.53 29.60
C PRO A 500 4.77 -1.28 28.28
N ILE A 501 3.71 -0.99 27.53
CA ILE A 501 3.40 -1.62 26.24
C ILE A 501 3.67 -0.61 25.12
N LYS A 502 4.53 -0.97 24.16
CA LYS A 502 4.82 -0.16 22.97
C LYS A 502 3.50 0.21 22.27
N SER A 503 3.40 1.47 21.85
CA SER A 503 2.24 2.03 21.13
C SER A 503 0.96 2.20 21.97
N CYS A 504 0.94 1.83 23.25
CA CYS A 504 -0.19 2.02 24.17
C CYS A 504 0.00 3.24 25.07
N ALA A 505 -0.93 3.58 25.95
CA ALA A 505 -0.81 4.75 26.82
C ALA A 505 0.32 4.64 27.86
N GLY A 506 0.79 5.79 28.32
CA GLY A 506 1.75 5.88 29.42
C GLY A 506 1.08 5.74 30.78
N TRP A 507 1.83 5.23 31.74
CA TRP A 507 1.50 5.23 33.16
C TRP A 507 2.35 6.28 33.86
N GLN A 508 1.69 7.27 34.45
CA GLN A 508 2.36 8.35 35.18
C GLN A 508 2.79 7.83 36.55
N VAL A 509 4.08 7.96 36.84
CA VAL A 509 4.65 7.57 38.13
C VAL A 509 4.12 8.53 39.20
N PRO A 510 3.54 8.04 40.31
CA PRO A 510 3.05 8.91 41.37
C PRO A 510 4.17 9.77 41.97
N GLU A 511 3.80 10.96 42.44
CA GLU A 511 4.73 11.87 43.11
C GLU A 511 5.44 11.19 44.29
N ASN A 512 6.69 11.58 44.54
CA ASN A 512 7.54 11.04 45.61
C ASN A 512 7.79 9.51 45.54
N THR A 513 7.60 8.90 44.37
CA THR A 513 7.93 7.47 44.14
C THR A 513 9.31 7.35 43.51
N SER A 514 10.24 6.69 44.18
CA SER A 514 11.53 6.33 43.58
C SER A 514 11.32 5.32 42.44
N TRP A 515 12.03 5.50 41.33
CA TRP A 515 11.96 4.60 40.18
C TRP A 515 13.36 4.15 39.75
N ASP A 516 13.51 2.85 39.52
CA ASP A 516 14.79 2.28 39.11
C ASP A 516 15.12 2.63 37.66
N ILE A 517 16.40 2.89 37.41
CA ILE A 517 16.93 3.16 36.07
C ILE A 517 17.97 2.10 35.76
N ALA A 518 17.79 1.44 34.62
CA ALA A 518 18.69 0.44 34.07
C ALA A 518 19.42 1.01 32.83
N PRO A 519 20.49 0.35 32.32
CA PRO A 519 21.17 0.78 31.10
C PRO A 519 20.24 0.96 29.88
N GLU A 520 19.15 0.21 29.84
CA GLU A 520 18.12 0.23 28.81
C GLU A 520 17.00 1.27 29.01
N GLY A 521 17.00 2.01 30.12
CA GLY A 521 16.06 3.11 30.41
C GLY A 521 15.39 3.00 31.77
N LEU A 522 14.21 3.61 31.92
CA LEU A 522 13.39 3.44 33.12
C LEU A 522 12.94 1.99 33.24
N ALA A 523 13.01 1.42 34.45
CA ALA A 523 12.53 0.06 34.69
C ALA A 523 11.09 -0.11 34.18
N TRP A 524 10.82 -1.23 33.51
CA TRP A 524 9.52 -1.59 32.92
C TRP A 524 9.05 -0.75 31.74
N ASP A 525 9.87 0.18 31.23
CA ASP A 525 9.54 0.95 30.03
C ASP A 525 9.70 0.11 28.77
N ARG A 526 8.62 0.01 27.98
CA ARG A 526 8.58 -0.61 26.66
C ARG A 526 9.11 -2.05 26.64
N GLU A 527 8.85 -2.81 27.71
CA GLU A 527 9.13 -4.24 27.82
C GLU A 527 8.14 -5.10 27.01
N TRP A 528 6.94 -4.59 26.70
CA TRP A 528 5.92 -5.35 25.97
C TRP A 528 5.58 -4.72 24.62
N CYS A 529 5.12 -5.54 23.67
CA CYS A 529 4.45 -5.08 22.45
C CYS A 529 3.29 -5.99 22.08
N VAL A 530 2.39 -5.48 21.24
CA VAL A 530 1.30 -6.28 20.65
C VAL A 530 1.75 -6.77 19.28
N VAL A 531 1.57 -8.05 18.99
CA VAL A 531 1.97 -8.70 17.73
C VAL A 531 0.77 -9.36 17.05
N HIS A 532 0.74 -9.33 15.72
CA HIS A 532 -0.28 -10.03 14.93
C HIS A 532 -0.09 -11.55 15.02
N GLN A 533 -1.17 -12.31 15.24
CA GLN A 533 -1.08 -13.75 15.54
C GLN A 533 -0.52 -14.59 14.38
N ALA A 534 -0.92 -14.31 13.13
CA ALA A 534 -0.50 -15.13 11.99
C ALA A 534 0.88 -14.77 11.45
N SER A 535 1.29 -13.50 11.57
CA SER A 535 2.52 -12.98 10.94
C SER A 535 3.64 -12.70 11.94
N GLY A 536 3.35 -12.66 13.25
CA GLY A 536 4.32 -12.33 14.29
C GLY A 536 4.86 -10.89 14.22
N LYS A 537 4.27 -10.03 13.37
CA LYS A 537 4.70 -8.63 13.19
C LYS A 537 4.14 -7.77 14.31
N ALA A 538 4.98 -6.92 14.90
CA ALA A 538 4.54 -5.97 15.91
C ALA A 538 3.61 -4.91 15.32
N LEU A 539 2.52 -4.63 16.03
CA LEU A 539 1.54 -3.60 15.69
C LEU A 539 1.99 -2.23 16.18
N SER A 540 1.55 -1.19 15.48
CA SER A 540 1.89 0.19 15.79
C SER A 540 0.66 1.08 15.91
N GLN A 541 0.75 2.10 16.77
CA GLN A 541 -0.32 3.09 16.96
C GLN A 541 -0.66 3.84 15.65
N LYS A 542 0.30 3.96 14.71
CA LYS A 542 0.07 4.58 13.39
C LYS A 542 -0.87 3.75 12.52
N GLN A 543 -0.75 2.43 12.59
CA GLN A 543 -1.61 1.50 11.84
C GLN A 543 -2.95 1.30 12.55
N ILE A 544 -2.94 1.29 13.89
CA ILE A 544 -4.11 1.03 14.72
C ILE A 544 -4.19 2.10 15.82
N PRO A 545 -4.85 3.24 15.57
CA PRO A 545 -4.97 4.32 16.54
C PRO A 545 -5.62 3.90 17.87
N ALA A 546 -6.49 2.88 17.85
CA ALA A 546 -7.15 2.33 19.04
C ALA A 546 -6.17 1.82 20.12
N MET A 547 -4.93 1.48 19.77
CA MET A 547 -3.89 1.13 20.75
C MET A 547 -3.65 2.26 21.77
N ALA A 548 -3.89 3.52 21.37
CA ALA A 548 -3.81 4.67 22.24
C ALA A 548 -4.80 4.62 23.41
N LEU A 549 -5.86 3.81 23.34
CA LEU A 549 -6.89 3.67 24.38
C LEU A 549 -6.55 2.59 25.41
N ILE A 550 -5.55 1.74 25.15
CA ILE A 550 -5.11 0.71 26.07
C ILE A 550 -4.28 1.36 27.19
N ARG A 551 -4.73 1.18 28.44
CA ARG A 551 -4.18 1.79 29.66
C ARG A 551 -3.54 0.70 30.53
N PRO A 552 -2.21 0.53 30.49
CA PRO A 552 -1.47 -0.33 31.40
C PRO A 552 -1.23 0.37 32.75
N MET A 553 -1.27 -0.38 33.85
CA MET A 553 -1.02 0.08 35.21
C MET A 553 -0.24 -0.95 36.02
N PHE A 554 0.77 -0.50 36.76
CA PHE A 554 1.53 -1.37 37.66
C PHE A 554 0.83 -1.52 39.01
N ASN A 555 0.67 -2.75 39.48
CA ASN A 555 0.34 -3.06 40.86
C ASN A 555 1.49 -3.83 41.51
N PHE A 556 2.43 -3.09 42.11
CA PHE A 556 3.61 -3.66 42.76
C PHE A 556 3.28 -4.47 44.00
N LYS A 557 2.19 -4.15 44.72
CA LYS A 557 1.76 -4.92 45.90
C LYS A 557 1.39 -6.37 45.55
N THR A 558 0.79 -6.56 44.37
CA THR A 558 0.39 -7.89 43.88
C THR A 558 1.38 -8.46 42.86
N GLY A 559 2.40 -7.71 42.44
CA GLY A 559 3.36 -8.13 41.41
C GLY A 559 2.75 -8.27 40.01
N MET A 560 1.71 -7.50 39.69
CA MET A 560 0.92 -7.66 38.45
C MET A 560 0.88 -6.38 37.60
N LEU A 561 0.92 -6.55 36.28
CA LEU A 561 0.57 -5.55 35.27
C LEU A 561 -0.92 -5.68 34.96
N GLN A 562 -1.69 -4.66 35.33
CA GLN A 562 -3.11 -4.58 35.01
C GLN A 562 -3.29 -3.79 33.72
N ILE A 563 -4.01 -4.34 32.74
CA ILE A 563 -4.22 -3.73 31.43
C ILE A 563 -5.73 -3.54 31.24
N THR A 564 -6.12 -2.30 30.97
CA THR A 564 -7.52 -1.92 30.74
C THR A 564 -7.67 -1.31 29.35
N ALA A 565 -8.83 -1.51 28.74
CA ALA A 565 -9.20 -0.93 27.45
C ALA A 565 -10.73 -0.71 27.44
N PRO A 566 -11.24 0.24 26.65
CA PRO A 566 -12.69 0.45 26.52
C PRO A 566 -13.40 -0.86 26.16
N GLU A 567 -14.51 -1.16 26.84
CA GLU A 567 -15.37 -2.32 26.57
C GLU A 567 -14.71 -3.70 26.76
N CYS A 568 -13.53 -3.77 27.39
CA CYS A 568 -12.83 -5.00 27.73
C CYS A 568 -12.78 -5.22 29.26
N VAL A 569 -12.89 -6.48 29.69
CA VAL A 569 -12.60 -6.86 31.08
C VAL A 569 -11.10 -6.71 31.31
N SER A 570 -10.72 -6.16 32.46
CA SER A 570 -9.31 -5.92 32.79
C SER A 570 -8.47 -7.21 32.69
N LEU A 571 -7.39 -7.15 31.91
CA LEU A 571 -6.42 -8.24 31.79
C LEU A 571 -5.34 -8.07 32.86
N ILE A 572 -4.88 -9.16 33.44
CA ILE A 572 -3.82 -9.16 34.45
C ILE A 572 -2.69 -10.07 33.96
N VAL A 573 -1.47 -9.53 33.95
CA VAL A 573 -0.27 -10.24 33.52
C VAL A 573 0.80 -10.12 34.60
N PRO A 574 1.45 -11.22 35.04
CA PRO A 574 2.52 -11.14 36.05
C PRO A 574 3.71 -10.30 35.59
N LEU A 575 4.26 -9.49 36.50
CA LEU A 575 5.50 -8.74 36.27
C LEU A 575 6.75 -9.63 36.34
N SER A 576 6.64 -10.83 36.94
CA SER A 576 7.73 -11.80 37.11
C SER A 576 8.51 -12.07 35.81
N LYS A 577 9.84 -12.20 35.92
CA LYS A 577 10.73 -12.61 34.81
C LYS A 577 10.47 -14.05 34.35
N ASP A 578 9.93 -14.87 35.24
CA ASP A 578 9.46 -16.22 34.95
C ASP A 578 7.96 -16.31 35.29
N PRO A 579 7.07 -16.05 34.31
CA PRO A 579 5.63 -16.10 34.54
C PRO A 579 5.13 -17.52 34.80
N SER A 580 5.92 -18.56 34.53
CA SER A 580 5.53 -19.97 34.73
C SER A 580 5.25 -20.31 36.21
N GLN A 581 5.84 -19.55 37.14
CA GLN A 581 5.68 -19.74 38.58
C GLN A 581 4.33 -19.23 39.14
N PHE A 582 3.55 -18.49 38.35
CA PHE A 582 2.29 -17.87 38.77
C PHE A 582 1.03 -18.54 38.16
N GLY A 583 1.19 -19.73 37.57
CA GLY A 583 0.12 -20.53 36.97
C GLY A 583 0.14 -20.51 35.44
N ASN A 584 0.01 -21.71 34.86
CA ASN A 584 0.29 -22.12 33.47
C ASN A 584 0.03 -21.05 32.37
N PRO A 585 0.98 -20.15 32.08
CA PRO A 585 0.92 -19.30 30.91
C PRO A 585 1.70 -20.05 29.83
N HIS A 586 1.03 -20.61 28.82
CA HIS A 586 1.70 -21.19 27.65
C HIS A 586 2.51 -20.09 26.94
N LEU A 587 3.73 -19.84 27.41
CA LEU A 587 4.72 -18.95 26.81
C LEU A 587 5.61 -19.81 25.92
N THR A 588 5.73 -19.43 24.66
CA THR A 588 6.75 -20.00 23.78
C THR A 588 7.67 -18.89 23.32
N SER A 589 8.98 -19.17 23.38
CA SER A 589 9.98 -18.34 22.73
C SER A 589 9.75 -18.36 21.22
N GLY A 590 9.62 -17.19 20.62
CA GLY A 590 9.46 -17.01 19.18
C GLY A 590 10.25 -15.80 18.68
N THR A 591 10.42 -15.73 17.36
CA THR A 591 11.03 -14.57 16.70
C THR A 591 9.92 -13.63 16.25
N THR A 592 9.99 -12.36 16.63
CA THR A 592 9.01 -11.31 16.25
C THR A 592 9.70 -10.19 15.48
N ASN A 593 9.05 -9.63 14.48
CA ASN A 593 9.62 -8.51 13.72
C ASN A 593 9.15 -7.17 14.29
N VAL A 594 10.08 -6.38 14.84
CA VAL A 594 9.85 -5.02 15.34
C VAL A 594 10.70 -4.06 14.51
N CYS A 595 10.07 -3.04 13.90
CA CYS A 595 10.75 -2.07 13.03
C CYS A 595 11.58 -2.72 11.88
N GLY A 596 11.19 -3.92 11.42
CA GLY A 596 11.87 -4.63 10.33
C GLY A 596 12.98 -5.61 10.78
N GLU A 597 13.30 -5.66 12.08
CA GLU A 597 14.31 -6.58 12.62
C GLU A 597 13.69 -7.76 13.38
N PRO A 598 14.20 -8.98 13.19
CA PRO A 598 13.80 -10.15 13.96
C PRO A 598 14.38 -10.10 15.38
N VAL A 599 13.53 -10.04 16.38
CA VAL A 599 13.89 -10.02 17.81
C VAL A 599 13.27 -11.22 18.52
N LYS A 600 14.06 -11.90 19.37
CA LYS A 600 13.55 -12.97 20.24
C LYS A 600 12.62 -12.37 21.30
N ALA A 601 11.35 -12.80 21.30
CA ALA A 601 10.35 -12.35 22.25
C ALA A 601 9.64 -13.54 22.90
N GLN A 602 9.17 -13.36 24.12
CA GLN A 602 8.30 -14.30 24.79
C GLN A 602 6.84 -13.97 24.41
N ILE A 603 6.21 -14.84 23.62
CA ILE A 603 4.86 -14.61 23.11
C ILE A 603 3.84 -15.31 24.02
N TYR A 604 2.82 -14.58 24.45
CA TYR A 604 1.72 -15.14 25.24
C TYR A 604 0.74 -15.87 24.29
N LYS A 605 0.61 -17.21 24.43
CA LYS A 605 -0.37 -18.00 23.66
C LYS A 605 -1.71 -18.20 24.36
N SER A 606 -1.89 -17.61 25.55
CA SER A 606 -3.18 -17.67 26.25
C SER A 606 -4.27 -17.05 25.37
N SER A 607 -5.35 -17.80 25.13
CA SER A 607 -6.53 -17.30 24.41
C SER A 607 -7.09 -16.07 25.09
N VAL A 608 -7.10 -16.01 26.42
CA VAL A 608 -7.56 -14.85 27.20
C VAL A 608 -6.77 -13.58 26.88
N VAL A 609 -5.45 -13.68 26.72
CA VAL A 609 -4.59 -12.53 26.36
C VAL A 609 -4.86 -12.11 24.92
N ALA A 610 -4.94 -13.07 24.00
CA ALA A 610 -5.21 -12.80 22.59
C ALA A 610 -6.60 -12.21 22.37
N ASP A 611 -7.62 -12.74 23.04
CA ASP A 611 -9.00 -12.29 22.97
C ASP A 611 -9.13 -10.86 23.49
N PHE A 612 -8.43 -10.50 24.58
CA PHE A 612 -8.40 -9.13 25.09
C PHE A 612 -7.87 -8.13 24.06
N PHE A 613 -6.69 -8.39 23.48
CA PHE A 613 -6.08 -7.47 22.51
C PHE A 613 -6.83 -7.48 21.17
N THR A 614 -7.30 -8.64 20.72
CA THR A 614 -8.10 -8.77 19.50
C THR A 614 -9.43 -8.02 19.61
N LYS A 615 -10.11 -8.13 20.76
CA LYS A 615 -11.33 -7.36 21.05
C LYS A 615 -11.04 -5.87 21.12
N ALA A 616 -9.96 -5.46 21.80
CA ALA A 616 -9.60 -4.06 21.95
C ALA A 616 -9.16 -3.38 20.63
N LEU A 617 -8.58 -4.13 19.69
CA LEU A 617 -7.95 -3.58 18.48
C LEU A 617 -8.65 -3.97 17.16
N GLY A 618 -9.59 -4.91 17.18
CA GLY A 618 -10.34 -5.35 16.00
C GLY A 618 -9.55 -6.22 15.01
N VAL A 619 -8.33 -6.64 15.37
CA VAL A 619 -7.45 -7.49 14.54
C VAL A 619 -6.87 -8.66 15.34
N PRO A 620 -6.68 -9.85 14.75
CA PRO A 620 -6.11 -11.02 15.46
C PRO A 620 -4.69 -10.74 15.98
N CYS A 621 -4.55 -10.56 17.30
CA CYS A 621 -3.28 -10.16 17.91
C CYS A 621 -3.13 -10.67 19.35
N THR A 622 -1.89 -10.69 19.84
CA THR A 622 -1.56 -11.10 21.21
C THR A 622 -0.41 -10.25 21.76
N LEU A 623 -0.12 -10.39 23.05
CA LEU A 623 0.99 -9.72 23.74
C LEU A 623 2.30 -10.50 23.57
N ALA A 624 3.40 -9.78 23.45
CA ALA A 624 4.75 -10.30 23.51
C ALA A 624 5.59 -9.47 24.49
N ARG A 625 6.56 -10.10 25.17
CA ARG A 625 7.46 -9.46 26.14
C ARG A 625 8.94 -9.64 25.78
N PHE A 626 9.73 -8.61 26.10
CA PHE A 626 11.18 -8.54 26.00
C PHE A 626 11.76 -8.31 27.41
N PRO A 627 12.15 -9.37 28.12
CA PRO A 627 12.72 -9.22 29.46
C PRO A 627 14.12 -8.59 29.40
N ALA A 628 14.36 -7.61 30.27
CA ALA A 628 15.61 -6.87 30.39
C ALA A 628 16.88 -7.74 30.60
N SER A 629 16.77 -8.96 31.16
CA SER A 629 17.95 -9.73 31.62
C SER A 629 18.44 -10.87 30.73
N THR A 630 17.93 -11.04 29.51
CA THR A 630 18.51 -11.99 28.52
C THR A 630 19.65 -11.34 27.73
N PHE A 631 20.68 -10.88 28.43
CA PHE A 631 21.89 -10.32 27.85
C PHE A 631 22.84 -11.43 27.39
N THR A 632 22.65 -11.92 26.17
CA THR A 632 23.76 -12.46 25.36
C THR A 632 23.72 -12.06 23.88
N SER A 633 22.69 -11.35 23.37
CA SER A 633 22.67 -10.88 21.96
C SER A 633 21.55 -9.87 21.64
N SER A 634 21.49 -8.69 22.27
CA SER A 634 20.62 -7.60 21.78
C SER A 634 21.39 -6.71 20.80
N THR A 635 20.97 -6.68 19.53
CA THR A 635 21.56 -5.89 18.43
C THR A 635 21.09 -4.43 18.37
N ARG A 636 20.18 -4.00 19.26
CA ARG A 636 19.62 -2.63 19.23
C ARG A 636 20.32 -1.71 20.24
N HIS A 637 20.92 -0.66 19.69
CA HIS A 637 21.65 0.37 20.41
C HIS A 637 21.07 1.75 20.12
N SER A 638 21.27 2.71 21.03
CA SER A 638 20.90 4.12 20.81
C SER A 638 21.53 4.68 19.51
N LYS A 639 20.80 5.52 18.76
CA LYS A 639 21.22 6.02 17.43
C LYS A 639 22.57 6.78 17.47
N LEU A 640 23.39 6.63 16.42
CA LEU A 640 24.80 7.06 16.35
C LEU A 640 25.06 8.56 16.17
N HIS A 641 24.06 9.39 15.85
CA HIS A 641 24.23 10.85 15.67
C HIS A 641 24.62 11.60 16.98
N LEU A 642 24.77 10.86 18.09
CA LEU A 642 25.15 11.32 19.42
C LEU A 642 26.62 11.01 19.79
N GLN A 643 27.39 10.33 18.94
CA GLN A 643 28.74 9.85 19.31
C GLN A 643 29.88 10.85 19.08
N GLY A 644 29.64 11.99 18.43
CA GLY A 644 30.68 12.99 18.13
C GLY A 644 31.34 13.66 19.35
N LEU A 645 30.92 13.33 20.59
CA LEU A 645 31.38 13.97 21.83
C LEU A 645 31.98 12.99 22.86
N ARG A 646 32.13 11.68 22.56
CA ARG A 646 32.71 10.70 23.50
C ARG A 646 34.10 10.23 23.05
N GLN A 647 35.14 10.62 23.79
CA GLN A 647 36.51 10.13 23.56
C GLN A 647 36.89 8.85 24.34
N ASP A 648 36.07 8.33 25.28
CA ASP A 648 36.61 7.33 26.24
C ASP A 648 35.78 6.08 26.61
N THR A 649 34.68 5.70 25.91
CA THR A 649 34.08 4.36 26.15
C THR A 649 33.47 3.71 24.90
N ASN A 650 34.10 2.63 24.41
CA ASN A 650 33.77 1.87 23.19
C ASN A 650 32.53 0.95 23.27
N ALA A 651 31.51 1.24 24.10
CA ALA A 651 30.32 0.38 24.22
C ALA A 651 28.99 1.15 24.04
N PRO A 652 28.18 0.82 23.01
CA PRO A 652 26.88 1.46 22.80
C PRO A 652 25.83 1.09 23.87
N LEU A 653 24.99 2.05 24.27
CA LEU A 653 23.92 1.83 25.26
C LEU A 653 22.80 0.96 24.67
N PRO A 654 22.35 -0.10 25.36
CA PRO A 654 21.28 -0.96 24.88
C PRO A 654 19.93 -0.22 24.91
N ILE A 655 19.04 -0.50 23.96
CA ILE A 655 17.65 -0.02 23.99
C ILE A 655 16.68 -1.20 23.83
N LEU A 656 15.54 -1.16 24.53
CA LEU A 656 14.41 -2.07 24.29
C LEU A 656 13.58 -1.58 23.09
N LEU A 657 12.25 -1.54 23.21
CA LEU A 657 11.37 -1.12 22.13
C LEU A 657 11.23 0.41 21.96
N SER A 658 12.10 1.19 22.61
CA SER A 658 12.24 2.64 22.44
C SER A 658 12.69 2.99 21.01
N ASN A 659 12.31 4.18 20.53
CA ASN A 659 12.56 4.58 19.15
C ASN A 659 13.99 5.14 18.95
N GLU A 660 14.49 5.96 19.88
CA GLU A 660 15.71 6.77 19.65
C GLU A 660 16.70 6.76 20.82
N SER A 661 16.21 6.90 22.06
CA SER A 661 16.99 6.84 23.31
C SER A 661 16.28 6.00 24.37
N PRO A 662 17.00 5.39 25.33
CA PRO A 662 16.43 4.78 26.53
C PRO A 662 15.43 5.66 27.30
N ILE A 663 15.68 6.98 27.33
CA ILE A 663 14.86 7.97 28.06
C ILE A 663 14.63 9.16 27.14
N LEU A 664 13.36 9.53 26.94
CA LEU A 664 12.98 10.74 26.20
C LEU A 664 12.57 11.85 27.15
N THR A 665 13.07 13.06 26.92
CA THR A 665 12.80 14.22 27.79
C THR A 665 12.30 15.39 26.95
N ILE A 666 11.36 16.16 27.50
CA ILE A 666 10.88 17.41 26.89
C ILE A 666 10.87 18.54 27.93
N SER A 667 11.04 19.77 27.45
CA SER A 667 10.91 20.99 28.26
C SER A 667 9.48 21.54 28.20
N ARG A 668 8.94 21.90 29.36
CA ARG A 668 7.65 22.59 29.50
C ARG A 668 7.67 23.97 28.82
N SER A 669 8.75 24.73 28.95
CA SER A 669 8.86 26.08 28.35
C SER A 669 8.87 26.01 26.81
N SER A 670 9.56 25.02 26.24
CA SER A 670 9.51 24.74 24.79
C SER A 670 8.11 24.35 24.31
N LEU A 671 7.40 23.51 25.07
CA LEU A 671 6.03 23.14 24.75
C LEU A 671 5.07 24.33 24.86
N ASN A 672 5.24 25.19 25.85
CA ASN A 672 4.45 26.41 26.00
C ASN A 672 4.61 27.31 24.78
N ARG A 673 5.86 27.56 24.35
CA ARG A 673 6.16 28.36 23.15
C ARG A 673 5.63 27.74 21.87
N LEU A 674 5.70 26.41 21.72
CA LEU A 674 5.05 25.70 20.62
C LEU A 674 3.53 25.88 20.66
N ASN A 675 2.92 25.77 21.84
CA ASN A 675 1.48 25.95 22.01
C ASN A 675 1.01 27.38 21.73
N GLU A 676 1.84 28.40 22.00
CA GLU A 676 1.58 29.77 21.57
C GLU A 676 1.50 29.86 20.04
N GLN A 677 2.47 29.28 19.32
CA GLN A 677 2.45 29.25 17.86
C GLN A 677 1.25 28.48 17.29
N ILE A 678 0.90 27.35 17.91
CA ILE A 678 -0.26 26.54 17.51
C ILE A 678 -1.55 27.35 17.70
N LYS A 679 -1.72 28.03 18.84
CA LYS A 679 -2.88 28.91 19.10
C LYS A 679 -2.95 30.08 18.13
N LEU A 680 -1.81 30.71 17.81
CA LEU A 680 -1.74 31.81 16.83
C LEU A 680 -2.22 31.37 15.43
N ARG A 681 -1.97 30.11 15.07
CA ARG A 681 -2.44 29.51 13.80
C ARG A 681 -3.85 28.89 13.90
N GLY A 682 -4.58 29.12 14.99
CA GLY A 682 -5.95 28.63 15.20
C GLY A 682 -6.07 27.18 15.69
N GLY A 683 -4.96 26.53 16.04
CA GLY A 683 -4.94 25.16 16.57
C GLY A 683 -5.20 25.05 18.07
N LYS A 684 -5.52 23.84 18.55
CA LYS A 684 -5.69 23.53 19.98
C LYS A 684 -4.34 23.25 20.65
N ALA A 685 -4.16 23.74 21.88
CA ALA A 685 -2.96 23.47 22.66
C ALA A 685 -2.76 21.96 22.86
N VAL A 686 -1.52 21.52 22.71
CA VAL A 686 -1.09 20.12 22.76
C VAL A 686 -0.55 19.81 24.14
N HIS A 687 -0.94 18.67 24.70
CA HIS A 687 -0.47 18.18 25.99
C HIS A 687 0.90 17.48 25.85
N PRO A 688 1.80 17.52 26.86
CA PRO A 688 3.10 16.84 26.84
C PRO A 688 3.03 15.34 26.47
N SER A 689 1.92 14.67 26.81
CA SER A 689 1.71 13.25 26.54
C SER A 689 1.77 12.90 25.04
N VAL A 690 1.47 13.85 24.14
CA VAL A 690 1.50 13.64 22.68
C VAL A 690 2.91 13.35 22.17
N PHE A 691 3.92 13.86 22.86
CA PHE A 691 5.34 13.63 22.56
C PHE A 691 5.84 12.29 23.09
N ARG A 692 5.06 11.64 23.96
CA ARG A 692 5.39 10.37 24.61
C ARG A 692 6.76 10.38 25.30
N ALA A 693 7.10 11.52 25.89
CA ALA A 693 8.30 11.69 26.70
C ALA A 693 8.19 10.89 28.00
N ASN A 694 9.33 10.40 28.49
CA ASN A 694 9.46 9.76 29.78
C ASN A 694 9.59 10.80 30.89
N ILE A 695 10.32 11.90 30.65
CA ILE A 695 10.53 12.97 31.63
C ILE A 695 10.03 14.29 31.05
N VAL A 696 9.21 15.03 31.82
CA VAL A 696 8.88 16.42 31.54
C VAL A 696 9.61 17.29 32.54
N LEU A 697 10.49 18.16 32.06
CA LEU A 697 11.21 19.14 32.87
C LEU A 697 10.48 20.47 32.82
N SER A 698 10.29 21.09 33.99
CA SER A 698 9.75 22.44 34.10
C SER A 698 10.76 23.36 34.77
N GLU A 699 10.79 24.61 34.32
CA GLU A 699 11.50 25.67 35.03
C GLU A 699 10.77 26.04 36.31
N SER A 700 11.51 26.61 37.28
CA SER A 700 10.98 27.03 38.58
C SER A 700 9.79 27.99 38.40
N PRO A 701 8.65 27.74 39.07
CA PRO A 701 7.50 28.64 39.01
C PRO A 701 7.76 30.00 39.67
N PHE A 702 8.88 30.16 40.38
CA PHE A 702 9.31 31.40 41.01
C PHE A 702 10.09 32.33 40.07
N LEU A 703 10.36 31.91 38.82
CA LEU A 703 10.97 32.78 37.82
C LEU A 703 10.01 33.90 37.40
N PRO A 704 10.49 35.15 37.23
CA PRO A 704 9.64 36.24 36.76
C PRO A 704 9.07 35.93 35.36
N PRO A 705 7.83 36.36 35.05
CA PRO A 705 7.26 36.20 33.71
C PRO A 705 8.21 36.68 32.61
N GLY A 706 8.40 35.88 31.56
CA GLY A 706 9.31 36.19 30.45
C GLY A 706 10.77 35.74 30.63
N HIS A 707 11.12 35.13 31.77
CA HIS A 707 12.47 34.58 32.01
C HIS A 707 12.60 33.08 31.69
N GLU A 708 11.52 32.43 31.22
CA GLU A 708 11.55 31.09 30.67
C GLU A 708 12.56 31.03 29.50
N GLN A 709 13.27 29.91 29.37
CA GLN A 709 14.15 29.63 28.23
C GLN A 709 13.59 28.48 27.40
N PRO A 710 12.63 28.75 26.49
CA PRO A 710 12.27 27.79 25.46
C PRO A 710 13.52 27.37 24.68
N TRP A 711 13.57 26.11 24.28
CA TRP A 711 14.67 25.49 23.53
C TRP A 711 16.01 25.41 24.30
N ALA A 712 16.02 25.61 25.62
CA ALA A 712 17.22 25.42 26.42
C ALA A 712 17.83 24.02 26.25
N GLU A 713 17.01 23.02 25.96
CA GLU A 713 17.41 21.65 25.68
C GLU A 713 18.30 21.48 24.45
N ASP A 714 18.33 22.45 23.53
CA ASP A 714 19.19 22.44 22.33
C ASP A 714 20.67 22.54 22.68
N ASN A 715 20.97 23.05 23.88
CA ASN A 715 22.33 23.22 24.40
C ASN A 715 22.70 22.19 25.48
N TRP A 716 21.80 21.26 25.84
CA TRP A 716 22.09 20.27 26.88
C TRP A 716 23.03 19.18 26.37
N GLN A 717 24.12 18.95 27.11
CA GLN A 717 25.11 17.91 26.76
C GLN A 717 24.80 16.54 27.35
N GLY A 718 23.94 16.45 28.37
CA GLY A 718 23.52 15.20 29.01
C GLY A 718 22.77 15.42 30.32
N ILE A 719 22.25 14.34 30.91
CA ILE A 719 21.67 14.32 32.26
C ILE A 719 22.53 13.43 33.17
N LEU A 720 22.75 13.88 34.40
CA LEU A 720 23.38 13.11 35.48
C LEU A 720 22.32 12.70 36.51
N ILE A 721 22.23 11.40 36.81
CA ILE A 721 21.32 10.84 37.83
C ILE A 721 22.18 10.11 38.87
N SER A 722 22.10 10.52 40.15
CA SER A 722 23.03 10.09 41.19
C SER A 722 23.01 8.58 41.43
N SER A 723 24.22 7.99 41.54
CA SER A 723 24.61 6.57 41.71
C SER A 723 24.91 5.73 40.45
N PHE A 724 24.78 6.29 39.24
CA PHE A 724 25.38 5.71 38.03
C PHE A 724 26.32 6.71 37.35
N GLU A 725 27.63 6.46 37.38
CA GLU A 725 28.65 7.21 36.62
C GLU A 725 28.61 6.92 35.11
N LYS A 726 27.43 7.00 34.47
CA LYS A 726 27.31 6.95 33.01
C LYS A 726 26.39 8.05 32.51
N PRO A 727 26.91 9.07 31.78
CA PRO A 727 26.07 10.11 31.19
C PRO A 727 25.08 9.48 30.20
N THR A 728 23.79 9.70 30.42
CA THR A 728 22.70 9.23 29.54
C THR A 728 22.41 10.31 28.49
N SER A 729 22.32 9.94 27.22
CA SER A 729 22.07 10.87 26.12
C SER A 729 20.58 11.25 26.02
N LEU A 730 20.34 12.55 25.96
CA LEU A 730 19.04 13.19 25.75
C LEU A 730 18.70 13.23 24.25
N ILE A 731 17.44 12.97 23.88
CA ILE A 731 16.93 13.23 22.52
C ILE A 731 15.56 13.92 22.61
N LYS A 732 15.36 14.95 21.78
CA LYS A 732 14.09 15.62 21.51
C LYS A 732 13.04 14.59 21.07
N ALA A 733 11.88 14.57 21.73
CA ALA A 733 10.76 13.76 21.24
C ALA A 733 10.15 14.39 19.97
N PRO A 734 10.10 13.68 18.82
CA PRO A 734 9.42 14.18 17.63
C PRO A 734 7.90 14.31 17.87
N VAL A 735 7.29 15.37 17.34
CA VAL A 735 5.82 15.58 17.39
C VAL A 735 5.13 14.43 16.65
N LYS A 736 4.35 13.60 17.35
CA LYS A 736 3.43 12.63 16.74
C LYS A 736 2.00 13.09 17.00
N SER A 737 1.44 13.91 16.10
CA SER A 737 0.05 14.35 16.21
C SER A 737 -0.93 13.23 15.82
N VAL A 738 -1.48 12.53 16.81
CA VAL A 738 -2.77 11.83 16.68
C VAL A 738 -3.60 12.26 17.88
N SER A 739 -4.65 13.06 17.64
CA SER A 739 -5.45 13.66 18.72
C SER A 739 -6.25 12.60 19.47
N GLU A 740 -6.06 12.49 20.79
CA GLU A 740 -6.84 11.62 21.68
C GLU A 740 -8.33 12.00 21.77
N MET A 741 -8.71 13.21 21.33
CA MET A 741 -10.08 13.74 21.46
C MET A 741 -11.08 13.32 20.38
N ALA A 742 -10.67 12.63 19.31
CA ALA A 742 -11.59 12.20 18.24
C ALA A 742 -12.27 10.84 18.50
N ALA A 743 -11.94 10.15 19.60
CA ALA A 743 -12.36 8.77 19.84
C ALA A 743 -13.70 8.61 20.59
N ALA A 744 -14.45 9.69 20.81
CA ALA A 744 -15.70 9.63 21.57
C ALA A 744 -16.86 10.29 20.82
N LYS A 745 -17.74 9.43 20.28
CA LYS A 745 -19.14 9.59 19.87
C LYS A 745 -19.37 9.21 18.41
N GLY A 746 -19.53 7.91 18.22
CA GLY A 746 -20.14 7.28 17.06
C GLY A 746 -20.36 5.82 17.42
N THR A 747 -21.58 5.33 17.28
CA THR A 747 -21.90 3.89 17.38
C THR A 747 -20.92 3.09 16.51
N SER A 748 -20.39 1.97 17.03
CA SER A 748 -19.18 1.37 16.47
C SER A 748 -19.39 0.92 15.01
N PRO A 749 -18.47 1.28 14.08
CA PRO A 749 -18.50 0.79 12.69
C PRO A 749 -18.51 -0.75 12.60
N PHE A 750 -18.02 -1.41 13.65
CA PHE A 750 -17.91 -2.86 13.73
C PHE A 750 -19.28 -3.55 13.87
N ALA A 751 -20.18 -3.03 14.70
CA ALA A 751 -21.50 -3.66 14.87
C ALA A 751 -22.34 -3.56 13.58
N THR A 752 -22.27 -2.42 12.87
CA THR A 752 -22.88 -2.25 11.54
C THR A 752 -22.27 -3.22 10.52
N PHE A 753 -20.94 -3.43 10.55
CA PHE A 753 -20.29 -4.41 9.69
C PHE A 753 -20.77 -5.85 9.97
N LEU A 754 -20.98 -6.22 11.24
CA LEU A 754 -21.52 -7.52 11.62
C LEU A 754 -22.97 -7.74 11.13
N ILE A 755 -23.71 -6.69 10.79
CA ILE A 755 -25.05 -6.78 10.19
C ILE A 755 -24.97 -6.83 8.66
N ILE A 756 -24.22 -5.90 8.04
CA ILE A 756 -24.12 -5.77 6.59
C ILE A 756 -23.43 -6.98 5.96
N GLY A 757 -22.34 -7.46 6.56
CA GLY A 757 -21.55 -8.59 6.03
C GLY A 757 -22.40 -9.86 5.82
N PRO A 758 -23.05 -10.39 6.87
CA PRO A 758 -23.99 -11.51 6.75
C PRO A 758 -25.15 -11.25 5.79
N THR A 759 -25.72 -10.04 5.78
CA THR A 759 -26.84 -9.67 4.90
C THR A 759 -26.43 -9.75 3.42
N CYS A 760 -25.27 -9.17 3.06
CA CYS A 760 -24.72 -9.25 1.70
C CYS A 760 -24.33 -10.68 1.31
N PHE A 761 -23.79 -11.47 2.25
CA PHE A 761 -23.47 -12.88 2.01
C PHE A 761 -24.71 -13.70 1.64
N PHE A 762 -25.82 -13.55 2.37
CA PHE A 762 -27.07 -14.24 2.04
C PHE A 762 -27.72 -13.72 0.76
N LEU A 763 -27.65 -12.42 0.47
CA LEU A 763 -28.10 -11.89 -0.82
C LEU A 763 -27.30 -12.47 -1.99
N GLY A 764 -25.99 -12.68 -1.83
CA GLY A 764 -25.16 -13.37 -2.82
C GLY A 764 -25.59 -14.81 -3.07
N ILE A 765 -25.95 -15.55 -2.00
CA ILE A 765 -26.49 -16.91 -2.13
C ILE A 765 -27.83 -16.88 -2.86
N LEU A 766 -28.77 -16.01 -2.46
CA LEU A 766 -30.08 -15.89 -3.10
C LEU A 766 -29.96 -15.47 -4.57
N PHE A 767 -29.00 -14.61 -4.90
CA PHE A 767 -28.70 -14.25 -6.28
C PHE A 767 -28.19 -15.45 -7.09
N ALA A 768 -27.38 -16.33 -6.51
CA ALA A 768 -26.94 -17.56 -7.17
C ALA A 768 -28.09 -18.57 -7.38
N LEU A 769 -29.15 -18.52 -6.57
CA LEU A 769 -30.37 -19.33 -6.73
C LEU A 769 -31.33 -18.77 -7.80
N PHE A 770 -31.20 -17.49 -8.13
CA PHE A 770 -32.12 -16.78 -9.02
C PHE A 770 -32.31 -17.43 -10.41
N PRO A 771 -31.28 -17.95 -11.11
CA PRO A 771 -31.48 -18.60 -12.42
C PRO A 771 -32.40 -19.84 -12.36
N TYR A 772 -32.47 -20.50 -11.21
CA TYR A 772 -33.31 -21.68 -10.99
C TYR A 772 -34.73 -21.30 -10.57
N ASP A 773 -34.86 -20.27 -9.72
CA ASP A 773 -36.15 -19.81 -9.20
C ASP A 773 -36.92 -18.96 -10.21
N TYR A 774 -36.22 -18.19 -11.07
CA TYR A 774 -36.84 -17.21 -11.95
C TYR A 774 -37.86 -17.83 -12.91
N ASN A 775 -37.45 -18.90 -13.59
CA ASN A 775 -38.29 -19.54 -14.61
C ASN A 775 -39.49 -20.28 -14.02
N VAL A 776 -39.40 -20.70 -12.75
CA VAL A 776 -40.47 -21.38 -12.04
C VAL A 776 -41.57 -20.39 -11.64
N LEU A 777 -41.20 -19.17 -11.26
CA LEU A 777 -42.13 -18.14 -10.80
C LEU A 777 -42.69 -17.25 -11.92
N TRP A 778 -41.83 -16.77 -12.84
CA TRP A 778 -42.19 -15.66 -13.73
C TRP A 778 -42.24 -16.00 -15.22
N THR A 779 -41.75 -17.18 -15.64
CA THR A 779 -41.76 -17.57 -17.05
C THR A 779 -43.04 -18.36 -17.38
N ALA A 780 -43.79 -17.92 -18.39
CA ALA A 780 -44.92 -18.65 -18.96
C ALA A 780 -44.57 -19.11 -20.39
N PRO A 781 -43.92 -20.29 -20.54
CA PRO A 781 -43.57 -20.80 -21.86
C PRO A 781 -44.84 -21.18 -22.66
N PRO A 782 -44.84 -20.99 -23.99
CA PRO A 782 -45.97 -21.34 -24.84
C PRO A 782 -46.20 -22.87 -24.83
N VAL A 783 -47.47 -23.28 -24.81
CA VAL A 783 -47.86 -24.70 -24.83
C VAL A 783 -47.47 -25.30 -26.17
N ASP A 784 -46.77 -26.44 -26.14
CA ASP A 784 -46.44 -27.21 -27.35
C ASP A 784 -47.74 -27.78 -27.97
N PRO A 785 -48.10 -27.39 -29.21
CA PRO A 785 -49.28 -27.91 -29.89
C PRO A 785 -49.26 -29.44 -30.08
N ALA A 786 -48.06 -30.06 -30.08
CA ALA A 786 -47.90 -31.50 -30.25
C ALA A 786 -48.12 -32.31 -28.95
N ASN A 787 -48.03 -31.68 -27.78
CA ASN A 787 -48.22 -32.32 -26.47
C ASN A 787 -48.92 -31.37 -25.47
N PRO A 788 -50.22 -31.07 -25.65
CA PRO A 788 -50.95 -30.13 -24.81
C PRO A 788 -51.17 -30.59 -23.36
N LEU A 789 -50.80 -31.83 -23.02
CA LEU A 789 -50.91 -32.42 -21.68
C LEU A 789 -49.64 -32.27 -20.83
N VAL A 790 -48.51 -31.85 -21.41
CA VAL A 790 -47.23 -31.67 -20.69
C VAL A 790 -47.12 -30.21 -20.29
N ASP A 791 -46.94 -29.92 -18.98
CA ASP A 791 -46.68 -28.55 -18.54
C ASP A 791 -45.36 -28.08 -19.17
N PRO A 792 -45.37 -27.02 -20.00
CA PRO A 792 -44.16 -26.52 -20.65
C PRO A 792 -43.10 -26.01 -19.64
N ARG A 793 -43.44 -25.88 -18.34
CA ARG A 793 -42.53 -25.54 -17.24
C ARG A 793 -41.82 -26.74 -16.60
N GLU A 794 -42.13 -27.98 -17.00
CA GLU A 794 -41.59 -29.18 -16.35
C GLU A 794 -40.05 -29.21 -16.34
N SER A 795 -39.42 -28.75 -17.43
CA SER A 795 -37.96 -28.65 -17.52
C SER A 795 -37.36 -27.69 -16.48
N TYR A 796 -38.06 -26.61 -16.13
CA TYR A 796 -37.63 -25.65 -15.11
C TYR A 796 -37.80 -26.22 -13.70
N PHE A 797 -38.91 -26.91 -13.44
CA PHE A 797 -39.13 -27.61 -12.17
C PHE A 797 -38.07 -28.68 -11.93
N LEU A 798 -37.73 -29.47 -12.96
CA LEU A 798 -36.68 -30.49 -12.86
C LEU A 798 -35.30 -29.88 -12.59
N LEU A 799 -34.96 -28.77 -13.27
CA LEU A 799 -33.70 -28.06 -13.08
C LEU A 799 -33.57 -27.52 -11.63
N GLN A 800 -34.63 -26.88 -11.14
CA GLN A 800 -34.68 -26.36 -9.77
C GLN A 800 -34.59 -27.49 -8.75
N GLU A 801 -35.35 -28.57 -8.93
CA GLU A 801 -35.35 -29.71 -8.02
C GLU A 801 -33.97 -30.38 -7.92
N ASN A 802 -33.30 -30.58 -9.06
CA ASN A 802 -31.94 -31.15 -9.09
C ASN A 802 -30.93 -30.26 -8.35
N HIS A 803 -31.06 -28.94 -8.51
CA HIS A 803 -30.22 -27.99 -7.79
C HIS A 803 -30.46 -28.04 -6.28
N LEU A 804 -31.72 -28.08 -5.84
CA LEU A 804 -32.09 -28.18 -4.42
C LEU A 804 -31.59 -29.49 -3.79
N LYS A 805 -31.68 -30.62 -4.51
CA LYS A 805 -31.12 -31.91 -4.07
C LYS A 805 -29.60 -31.84 -3.92
N PHE A 806 -28.92 -31.23 -4.88
CA PHE A 806 -27.47 -31.00 -4.80
C PHE A 806 -27.08 -30.14 -3.59
N LEU A 807 -27.81 -29.07 -3.31
CA LEU A 807 -27.59 -28.22 -2.15
C LEU A 807 -27.80 -28.97 -0.83
N HIS A 808 -28.85 -29.79 -0.73
CA HIS A 808 -29.11 -30.57 0.48
C HIS A 808 -28.08 -31.70 0.68
N ALA A 809 -27.51 -32.25 -0.39
CA ALA A 809 -26.44 -33.25 -0.35
C ALA A 809 -25.06 -32.65 0.00
N SER A 810 -24.95 -31.33 0.12
CA SER A 810 -23.70 -30.66 0.43
C SER A 810 -23.17 -31.03 1.83
N PRO A 811 -21.84 -31.03 2.05
CA PRO A 811 -21.26 -31.41 3.34
C PRO A 811 -21.87 -30.65 4.52
N PRO A 812 -22.11 -31.29 5.69
CA PRO A 812 -22.70 -30.65 6.87
C PRO A 812 -21.97 -29.38 7.35
N LEU A 813 -20.70 -29.22 6.96
CA LEU A 813 -19.91 -28.02 7.18
C LEU A 813 -20.57 -26.76 6.61
N ILE A 814 -21.20 -26.84 5.43
CA ILE A 814 -21.82 -25.69 4.77
C ILE A 814 -23.00 -25.17 5.59
N SER A 815 -23.91 -26.05 6.04
CA SER A 815 -25.02 -25.64 6.91
C SER A 815 -24.53 -25.02 8.24
N ARG A 816 -23.44 -25.53 8.82
CA ARG A 816 -22.83 -24.94 10.02
C ARG A 816 -22.30 -23.53 9.75
N ILE A 817 -21.64 -23.32 8.61
CA ILE A 817 -21.15 -21.99 8.20
C ILE A 817 -22.34 -21.03 8.04
N LEU A 818 -23.42 -21.44 7.35
CA LEU A 818 -24.60 -20.59 7.20
C LEU A 818 -25.19 -20.17 8.56
N HIS A 819 -25.32 -21.10 9.51
CA HIS A 819 -25.83 -20.76 10.84
C HIS A 819 -24.88 -19.86 11.64
N ILE A 820 -23.56 -20.00 11.50
CA ILE A 820 -22.57 -19.10 12.12
C ILE A 820 -22.73 -17.68 11.54
N VAL A 821 -22.93 -17.56 10.23
CA VAL A 821 -23.14 -16.26 9.58
C VAL A 821 -24.47 -15.62 10.03
N ILE A 822 -25.55 -16.40 10.17
CA ILE A 822 -26.82 -15.92 10.76
C ILE A 822 -26.58 -15.41 12.19
N GLY A 823 -25.88 -16.20 13.02
CA GLY A 823 -25.56 -15.83 14.40
C GLY A 823 -24.71 -14.57 14.50
N THR A 824 -23.83 -14.34 13.53
CA THR A 824 -23.00 -13.12 13.42
C THR A 824 -23.87 -11.88 13.17
N GLY A 825 -24.86 -11.98 12.27
CA GLY A 825 -25.82 -10.90 12.02
C GLY A 825 -26.66 -10.57 13.25
N LEU A 826 -27.15 -11.60 13.96
CA LEU A 826 -27.90 -11.43 15.20
C LEU A 826 -27.06 -10.77 16.29
N LEU A 827 -25.78 -11.15 16.42
CA LEU A 827 -24.85 -10.54 17.37
C LEU A 827 -24.66 -9.04 17.09
N GLY A 828 -24.55 -8.65 15.82
CA GLY A 828 -24.48 -7.23 15.42
C GLY A 828 -25.69 -6.43 15.91
N PHE A 829 -26.90 -6.94 15.72
CA PHE A 829 -28.13 -6.30 16.23
C PHE A 829 -28.18 -6.23 17.76
N ILE A 830 -27.80 -7.30 18.47
CA ILE A 830 -27.75 -7.31 19.93
C ILE A 830 -26.75 -6.27 20.44
N MET A 831 -25.59 -6.13 19.80
CA MET A 831 -24.58 -5.13 20.18
C MET A 831 -25.11 -3.70 19.99
N LYS A 832 -25.83 -3.43 18.90
CA LYS A 832 -26.44 -2.10 18.66
C LYS A 832 -27.59 -1.78 19.62
N LEU A 833 -28.40 -2.77 19.98
CA LEU A 833 -29.56 -2.59 20.85
C LEU A 833 -29.24 -2.63 22.36
N TYR A 834 -27.99 -2.93 22.75
CA TYR A 834 -27.58 -2.98 24.16
C TYR A 834 -27.57 -1.60 24.85
N LYS A 835 -27.38 -0.52 24.09
CA LYS A 835 -27.52 0.88 24.54
C LYS A 835 -28.16 1.74 23.43
N PRO A 836 -29.49 1.71 23.26
CA PRO A 836 -30.13 2.35 22.13
C PRO A 836 -30.19 3.87 22.28
N SER A 837 -29.82 4.60 21.23
CA SER A 837 -30.30 5.98 21.01
C SER A 837 -31.70 5.93 20.38
N GLU A 838 -32.44 7.03 20.38
CA GLU A 838 -33.79 7.07 19.76
C GLU A 838 -33.75 6.70 18.27
N ALA A 839 -32.74 7.17 17.52
CA ALA A 839 -32.54 6.83 16.12
C ALA A 839 -32.20 5.33 15.93
N ASN A 840 -31.31 4.78 16.77
CA ASN A 840 -30.94 3.36 16.71
C ASN A 840 -32.14 2.47 17.01
N MET A 841 -33.02 2.86 17.95
CA MET A 841 -34.19 2.06 18.30
C MET A 841 -35.15 1.89 17.12
N LEU A 842 -35.32 2.92 16.29
CA LEU A 842 -36.21 2.88 15.12
C LEU A 842 -35.59 2.07 13.97
N PHE A 843 -34.36 2.40 13.56
CA PHE A 843 -33.73 1.78 12.39
C PHE A 843 -33.19 0.37 12.67
N ASP A 844 -32.50 0.15 13.79
CA ASP A 844 -31.98 -1.18 14.15
C ASP A 844 -33.09 -2.12 14.62
N GLY A 845 -34.13 -1.59 15.29
CA GLY A 845 -35.30 -2.37 15.68
C GLY A 845 -36.07 -2.89 14.47
N ALA A 846 -36.34 -2.03 13.48
CA ALA A 846 -37.00 -2.42 12.23
C ALA A 846 -36.11 -3.38 11.40
N SER A 847 -34.80 -3.13 11.35
CA SER A 847 -33.84 -4.00 10.67
C SER A 847 -33.79 -5.40 11.30
N LEU A 848 -33.80 -5.48 12.64
CA LEU A 848 -33.83 -6.75 13.35
C LEU A 848 -35.14 -7.51 13.06
N ALA A 849 -36.29 -6.83 13.01
CA ALA A 849 -37.56 -7.48 12.68
C ALA A 849 -37.54 -8.11 11.28
N LEU A 850 -37.03 -7.39 10.28
CA LEU A 850 -36.86 -7.93 8.91
C LEU A 850 -35.87 -9.10 8.88
N TYR A 851 -34.76 -9.00 9.62
CA TYR A 851 -33.78 -10.07 9.71
C TYR A 851 -34.37 -11.34 10.35
N MET A 852 -35.17 -11.19 11.41
CA MET A 852 -35.90 -12.29 12.07
C MET A 852 -36.98 -12.90 11.17
N CYS A 853 -37.62 -12.09 10.31
CA CYS A 853 -38.52 -12.60 9.28
C CYS A 853 -37.76 -13.51 8.30
N GLY A 854 -36.60 -13.08 7.83
CA GLY A 854 -35.71 -13.89 6.97
C GLY A 854 -35.29 -15.21 7.61
N ILE A 855 -34.91 -15.20 8.90
CA ILE A 855 -34.58 -16.42 9.66
C ILE A 855 -35.80 -17.36 9.76
N THR A 856 -36.99 -16.80 10.00
CA THR A 856 -38.22 -17.58 10.14
C THR A 856 -38.56 -18.27 8.82
N VAL A 857 -38.51 -17.55 7.69
CA VAL A 857 -38.73 -18.12 6.35
C VAL A 857 -37.67 -19.16 6.01
N TYR A 858 -36.40 -18.91 6.35
CA TYR A 858 -35.32 -19.88 6.15
C TYR A 858 -35.59 -21.20 6.89
N ILE A 859 -35.92 -21.15 8.18
CA ILE A 859 -36.16 -22.36 8.98
C ILE A 859 -37.46 -23.06 8.57
N ALA A 860 -38.55 -22.30 8.42
CA ALA A 860 -39.87 -22.84 8.20
C ALA A 860 -40.04 -23.39 6.78
N ASN A 861 -39.50 -22.71 5.78
CA ASN A 861 -39.78 -23.01 4.37
C ASN A 861 -38.56 -23.62 3.67
N ILE A 862 -37.37 -23.02 3.80
CA ILE A 862 -36.18 -23.46 3.04
C ILE A 862 -35.60 -24.76 3.60
N VAL A 863 -35.34 -24.83 4.91
CA VAL A 863 -34.76 -26.04 5.54
C VAL A 863 -35.72 -27.23 5.46
N LYS A 864 -37.02 -27.00 5.70
CA LYS A 864 -38.03 -28.07 5.56
C LYS A 864 -38.22 -28.48 4.10
N GLY A 865 -38.27 -27.51 3.17
CA GLY A 865 -38.41 -27.75 1.74
C GLY A 865 -37.26 -28.59 1.16
N LEU A 866 -36.01 -28.28 1.52
CA LEU A 866 -34.84 -29.06 1.09
C LEU A 866 -34.92 -30.54 1.52
N ARG A 867 -35.41 -30.80 2.74
CA ARG A 867 -35.61 -32.18 3.24
C ARG A 867 -36.72 -32.90 2.48
N MET A 868 -37.83 -32.22 2.23
CA MET A 868 -38.98 -32.76 1.48
C MET A 868 -38.60 -33.11 0.05
N VAL A 869 -37.96 -32.17 -0.66
CA VAL A 869 -37.50 -32.34 -2.06
C VAL A 869 -36.50 -33.49 -2.17
N THR A 870 -35.57 -33.61 -1.22
CA THR A 870 -34.59 -34.71 -1.22
C THR A 870 -35.23 -36.06 -0.91
N ALA A 871 -36.22 -36.11 -0.01
CA ALA A 871 -36.96 -37.33 0.30
C ALA A 871 -37.92 -37.75 -0.81
N GLY A 872 -38.22 -36.87 -1.78
CA GLY A 872 -39.20 -37.12 -2.84
C GLY A 872 -40.64 -37.27 -2.32
N GLN A 873 -40.91 -36.79 -1.11
CA GLN A 873 -42.20 -36.94 -0.42
C GLN A 873 -43.03 -35.66 -0.59
N TYR A 874 -43.69 -35.52 -1.73
CA TYR A 874 -44.60 -34.41 -2.01
C TYR A 874 -46.04 -34.83 -1.69
N GLY A 875 -46.52 -34.56 -0.47
CA GLY A 875 -47.92 -34.82 -0.03
C GLY A 875 -48.31 -36.30 0.10
N ALA A 876 -49.27 -36.62 0.99
CA ALA A 876 -49.73 -38.00 1.26
C ALA A 876 -51.23 -38.21 0.95
N SER A 877 -51.52 -39.37 0.34
CA SER A 877 -52.79 -40.08 0.04
C SER A 877 -53.87 -39.45 -0.88
N PRO A 878 -54.17 -40.07 -2.06
CA PRO A 878 -55.18 -39.57 -2.99
C PRO A 878 -56.61 -39.64 -2.43
N LEU A 879 -57.44 -38.65 -2.80
CA LEU A 879 -58.88 -38.60 -2.51
C LEU A 879 -59.58 -39.84 -3.10
N GLN A 880 -60.53 -40.41 -2.34
CA GLN A 880 -61.37 -41.50 -2.84
C GLN A 880 -62.30 -40.99 -3.96
N PRO A 881 -62.71 -41.85 -4.92
CA PRO A 881 -63.53 -41.42 -6.05
C PRO A 881 -64.89 -40.91 -5.59
N GLY A 882 -65.13 -39.60 -5.71
CA GLY A 882 -66.43 -38.97 -5.45
C GLY A 882 -66.41 -37.78 -4.47
N GLU A 883 -65.33 -37.55 -3.74
CA GLU A 883 -65.19 -36.35 -2.89
C GLU A 883 -64.75 -35.11 -3.70
N LYS A 884 -65.39 -33.96 -3.47
CA LYS A 884 -64.98 -32.68 -4.05
C LYS A 884 -64.15 -31.89 -3.05
N ILE A 885 -63.14 -31.17 -3.55
CA ILE A 885 -62.19 -30.34 -2.78
C ILE A 885 -62.90 -29.34 -1.84
N THR A 886 -64.12 -28.93 -2.18
CA THR A 886 -64.94 -28.01 -1.38
C THR A 886 -65.39 -28.56 -0.03
N ASP A 887 -65.48 -29.88 0.12
CA ASP A 887 -66.04 -30.51 1.32
C ASP A 887 -65.04 -30.50 2.50
N LYS A 888 -63.74 -30.36 2.23
CA LYS A 888 -62.68 -30.22 3.26
C LYS A 888 -62.39 -28.78 3.69
N LEU A 889 -62.83 -27.79 2.93
CA LEU A 889 -62.63 -26.37 3.24
C LEU A 889 -63.53 -25.85 4.38
N MET A 890 -64.49 -26.66 4.86
CA MET A 890 -65.42 -26.28 5.93
C MET A 890 -65.00 -26.73 7.34
N ASP A 891 -63.95 -27.55 7.49
CA ASP A 891 -63.59 -28.17 8.78
C ASP A 891 -62.32 -27.58 9.45
N GLY A 892 -61.95 -26.34 9.09
CA GLY A 892 -61.00 -25.52 9.86
C GLY A 892 -59.60 -26.13 10.08
N THR A 893 -59.21 -27.12 9.30
CA THR A 893 -57.92 -27.80 9.38
C THR A 893 -57.18 -27.60 8.06
N ASP A 894 -56.29 -26.61 8.04
CA ASP A 894 -55.44 -26.24 6.90
C ASP A 894 -54.41 -27.34 6.60
N ALA A 895 -54.88 -28.46 6.05
CA ALA A 895 -54.06 -29.46 5.37
C ALA A 895 -54.28 -29.33 3.87
N GLU A 896 -53.76 -28.23 3.30
CA GLU A 896 -53.68 -28.05 1.85
C GLU A 896 -52.78 -29.12 1.22
N TYR A 897 -53.31 -29.72 0.17
CA TYR A 897 -52.71 -30.81 -0.59
C TYR A 897 -51.63 -30.24 -1.52
N VAL A 898 -50.42 -30.01 -1.02
CA VAL A 898 -49.34 -29.37 -1.81
C VAL A 898 -48.70 -30.38 -2.77
N GLY A 899 -48.86 -30.17 -4.08
CA GLY A 899 -48.21 -30.96 -5.12
C GLY A 899 -46.70 -30.67 -5.24
N ARG A 900 -45.97 -31.46 -6.05
CA ARG A 900 -44.52 -31.26 -6.31
C ARG A 900 -44.22 -29.85 -6.81
N GLU A 901 -44.96 -29.39 -7.82
CA GLU A 901 -44.77 -28.08 -8.43
C GLU A 901 -45.07 -26.94 -7.47
N ASP A 902 -46.14 -27.06 -6.67
CA ASP A 902 -46.50 -26.06 -5.67
C ASP A 902 -45.43 -25.98 -4.58
N SER A 903 -44.88 -27.12 -4.15
CA SER A 903 -43.77 -27.16 -3.19
C SER A 903 -42.54 -26.43 -3.71
N LEU A 904 -42.20 -26.64 -4.99
CA LEU A 904 -41.07 -25.98 -5.65
C LEU A 904 -41.29 -24.47 -5.86
N ARG A 905 -42.51 -24.06 -6.21
CA ARG A 905 -42.90 -22.64 -6.28
C ARG A 905 -42.84 -21.95 -4.92
N VAL A 906 -43.29 -22.61 -3.85
CA VAL A 906 -43.23 -22.08 -2.48
C VAL A 906 -41.77 -21.87 -2.05
N MET A 907 -40.86 -22.78 -2.44
CA MET A 907 -39.42 -22.60 -2.18
C MET A 907 -38.83 -21.42 -2.94
N ALA A 908 -39.11 -21.28 -4.24
CA ALA A 908 -38.67 -20.14 -5.04
C ALA A 908 -39.21 -18.80 -4.49
N ALA A 909 -40.50 -18.77 -4.13
CA ALA A 909 -41.14 -17.60 -3.56
C ALA A 909 -40.52 -17.24 -2.21
N SER A 910 -40.20 -18.24 -1.39
CA SER A 910 -39.54 -18.03 -0.09
C SER A 910 -38.13 -17.43 -0.25
N ASN A 911 -37.34 -17.88 -1.24
CA ASN A 911 -36.04 -17.27 -1.56
C ASN A 911 -36.20 -15.80 -1.97
N THR A 912 -37.23 -15.49 -2.76
CA THR A 912 -37.55 -14.12 -3.19
C THR A 912 -37.95 -13.24 -2.01
N ILE A 913 -38.79 -13.74 -1.10
CA ILE A 913 -39.18 -13.04 0.13
C ILE A 913 -37.94 -12.77 0.99
N CYS A 914 -37.06 -13.76 1.18
CA CYS A 914 -35.79 -13.60 1.88
C CYS A 914 -34.92 -12.49 1.26
N ALA A 915 -34.86 -12.41 -0.07
CA ALA A 915 -34.09 -11.36 -0.74
C ALA A 915 -34.68 -9.97 -0.46
N LEU A 916 -35.99 -9.82 -0.55
CA LEU A 916 -36.67 -8.54 -0.28
C LEU A 916 -36.48 -8.06 1.16
N VAL A 917 -36.63 -8.95 2.15
CA VAL A 917 -36.45 -8.56 3.56
C VAL A 917 -34.99 -8.20 3.86
N LEU A 918 -34.01 -8.90 3.28
CA LEU A 918 -32.59 -8.60 3.45
C LEU A 918 -32.17 -7.30 2.75
N VAL A 919 -32.73 -6.99 1.57
CA VAL A 919 -32.57 -5.66 0.95
C VAL A 919 -33.17 -4.58 1.85
N GLY A 920 -34.33 -4.82 2.45
CA GLY A 920 -34.93 -3.92 3.44
C GLY A 920 -34.00 -3.64 4.64
N VAL A 921 -33.30 -4.65 5.13
CA VAL A 921 -32.26 -4.47 6.17
C VAL A 921 -31.15 -3.52 5.70
N LEU A 922 -30.62 -3.70 4.49
CA LEU A 922 -29.57 -2.81 3.95
C LEU A 922 -30.07 -1.37 3.79
N VAL A 923 -31.30 -1.18 3.30
CA VAL A 923 -31.89 0.15 3.15
C VAL A 923 -32.04 0.87 4.49
N LEU A 924 -32.50 0.16 5.52
CA LEU A 924 -32.65 0.73 6.87
C LEU A 924 -31.29 1.06 7.50
N GLN A 925 -30.27 0.21 7.33
CA GLN A 925 -28.92 0.47 7.82
C GLN A 925 -28.26 1.65 7.07
N ALA A 926 -28.52 1.81 5.78
CA ALA A 926 -28.08 2.98 5.01
C ALA A 926 -28.81 4.26 5.45
N GLY A 927 -30.11 4.17 5.75
CA GLY A 927 -30.92 5.26 6.29
C GLY A 927 -30.41 5.74 7.65
N GLU A 928 -30.06 4.80 8.54
CA GLU A 928 -29.44 5.10 9.83
C GLU A 928 -28.11 5.85 9.67
N TRP A 929 -27.23 5.37 8.78
CA TRP A 929 -25.95 6.04 8.50
C TRP A 929 -26.14 7.47 8.00
N TYR A 930 -27.11 7.69 7.11
CA TYR A 930 -27.44 9.03 6.63
C TYR A 930 -27.98 9.93 7.76
N ALA A 931 -28.86 9.41 8.61
CA ALA A 931 -29.40 10.14 9.75
C ALA A 931 -28.30 10.54 10.76
N GLN A 932 -27.41 9.61 11.12
CA GLN A 932 -26.28 9.87 12.02
C GLN A 932 -25.31 10.91 11.44
N ARG A 933 -25.05 10.86 10.12
CA ARG A 933 -24.19 11.84 9.45
C ARG A 933 -24.81 13.24 9.46
N LYS A 934 -26.12 13.35 9.26
CA LYS A 934 -26.85 14.62 9.32
C LYS A 934 -26.87 15.19 10.75
N GLU A 935 -27.14 14.36 11.75
CA GLU A 935 -27.09 14.77 13.17
C GLU A 935 -25.69 15.26 13.58
N ALA A 936 -24.63 14.59 13.10
CA ALA A 936 -23.25 15.04 13.34
C ALA A 936 -22.96 16.42 12.72
N GLN A 937 -23.49 16.70 11.52
CA GLN A 937 -23.37 18.01 10.88
C GLN A 937 -24.13 19.10 11.65
N GLU A 938 -25.35 18.81 12.11
CA GLU A 938 -26.15 19.75 12.92
C GLU A 938 -25.49 20.07 14.27
N ILE A 939 -24.88 19.07 14.93
CA ILE A 939 -24.11 19.28 16.16
C ILE A 939 -22.88 20.16 15.90
N GLU A 940 -22.17 19.94 14.80
CA GLU A 940 -21.00 20.76 14.42
C GLU A 940 -21.39 22.22 14.15
N GLU A 941 -22.54 22.44 13.50
CA GLU A 941 -23.09 23.78 13.28
C GLU A 941 -23.53 24.45 14.60
N MET A 942 -24.20 23.72 15.49
CA MET A 942 -24.58 24.23 16.81
C MET A 942 -23.35 24.59 17.66
N ASP A 943 -22.28 23.79 17.60
CA ASP A 943 -21.03 24.08 18.30
C ASP A 943 -20.33 25.31 17.71
N LYS A 944 -20.35 25.49 16.38
CA LYS A 944 -19.87 26.73 15.73
C LYS A 944 -20.63 27.96 16.21
N VAL A 945 -21.97 27.92 16.23
CA VAL A 945 -22.81 29.04 16.72
C VAL A 945 -22.58 29.31 18.21
N ARG A 946 -22.37 28.27 19.02
CA ARG A 946 -22.08 28.40 20.45
C ARG A 946 -20.70 29.03 20.70
N ASP A 947 -19.71 28.70 19.87
CA ASP A 947 -18.38 29.30 19.93
C ASP A 947 -18.38 30.76 19.44
N GLU A 948 -19.21 31.10 18.45
CA GLU A 948 -19.44 32.49 18.04
C GLU A 948 -20.10 33.32 19.14
N LYS A 949 -21.16 32.81 19.79
CA LYS A 949 -21.78 33.48 20.95
C LYS A 949 -20.83 33.65 22.14
N ARG A 950 -19.91 32.70 22.35
CA ARG A 950 -18.85 32.84 23.37
C ARG A 950 -17.85 33.92 23.01
N LYS A 951 -17.47 34.05 21.73
CA LYS A 951 -16.60 35.12 21.23
C LYS A 951 -17.25 36.50 21.35
N GLU A 952 -18.57 36.61 21.11
CA GLU A 952 -19.31 37.87 21.29
C GLU A 952 -19.42 38.28 22.77
N LYS A 953 -19.77 37.35 23.67
CA LYS A 953 -19.79 37.63 25.12
C LYS A 953 -18.42 38.04 25.66
N ALA A 954 -17.33 37.44 25.14
CA ALA A 954 -15.98 37.84 25.50
C ALA A 954 -15.68 39.29 25.04
N LYS A 955 -16.13 39.70 23.85
CA LYS A 955 -16.02 41.08 23.36
C LYS A 955 -16.83 42.08 24.19
N GLU A 956 -18.05 41.74 24.62
CA GLU A 956 -18.85 42.62 25.50
C GLU A 956 -18.25 42.77 26.90
N SER A 957 -17.68 41.69 27.46
CA SER A 957 -17.01 41.74 28.77
C SER A 957 -15.73 42.57 28.77
N GLY A 958 -15.06 42.67 27.61
CA GLY A 958 -13.89 43.53 27.42
C GLY A 958 -14.23 45.02 27.35
N LYS A 959 -15.40 45.39 26.80
CA LYS A 959 -15.84 46.80 26.70
C LYS A 959 -16.30 47.43 28.01
N LYS A 960 -16.68 46.64 29.04
CA LYS A 960 -17.02 47.14 30.38
C LYS A 960 -15.81 47.38 31.30
N LYS A 961 -14.59 47.10 30.83
CA LYS A 961 -13.33 47.26 31.57
C LYS A 961 -12.39 48.33 30.98
N GLN A 962 -12.87 49.18 30.08
CA GLN A 962 -12.17 50.39 29.64
C GLN A 962 -12.81 51.64 30.23
#